data_AF-A0A139II95-F1
#
_entry.id   AF-A0A139II95-F1
#
_cell.length_a   1.000
_cell.length_b   1.000
_cell.length_c   1.000
_cell.angle_alpha   90.00
_cell.angle_beta   90.00
_cell.angle_gamma   90.00
#
_symmetry.space_group_name_H-M   'P 1'
#
loop_
_entity.id
_entity.type
_entity.pdbx_description
1 polymer ?
#
loop_
_entity_poly.entity_id
_entity_poly.type
_entity_poly.pdbx_seq_one_letter_code
_entity_poly.pdbx_strand_id
1 'polypeptide(L)'
;MVLERLQQMASHVTGHKLQSHPFDPLTLDEIRAAVDIVRREYPSVHFNAITLWEPRKAEMQQWLANPQTVPRPHRVADIVAIGRGSKVYDALVDLDEGRITQWQQTPGVQPLITMEDLQLTETVARKDAKVIEQCGILGIPPSDMHKVYCDPWTIGYDERFGSEIRLQQALMYYRPNVDDCQYTFPLDFCPIFNADTHEIIHIDVPKVRRPLNTAPPINYHAEAIRKEGGYRKDLKPINISQPEGVSFTVEGRTMKWQNWSIHVGFNYREGVVLSNITFNDKGNVRPVFWRMSLAEMVVPYGNPEHPHQRKHAFDLGEYGGGYMTNSLSLGCDCKGAIHYMDFDFVNKAGEPQTIKNAICIHEEDAGILFKHTDFRDDSCTVTRARKFVISHVFTAANYEYCVYWIFMQDGTIQLEIKLTGILNTYALAPGESAAPWGTEVYPGVNAHNHQHLFCLRVDPNVDGPENTVFQVDAVQGEGEPGSKENFYGNAFYAKKTKLDTMETARSNYDGQTSRTWEMANTNKLNPYSKKPVSYKLVSREVPSLLPKEGSLVWKRAGFARHAVHVTKYSDDQIHPAGRHVPQTSGKPSQGLPAWIAADPQGSLDNTDVVLWHTFGLTHFPSPEDYPVMPAEPMTVLLRPRNFFTSTYKVFPHDEFEIGRGGIFKILDIEDRCISNHHLSIHCVVYGDDDVPEVAPMVYMKVLSMNPVLLTRKTRDGLGQPITVTNRDGHLLLNRGDSVQLTHRINMIFKPQLVTDEPEFDEMCRIESAAFAHQYRLTERILGKGGCAAVYFAIKRNTGQQFACKVIGQEEDFTWSRSMPSAARRSGSAIREVEVLKKLSHPNVISLDKVITTPFNIYVFQELATRGDLLSYMDKKGKMSETQVAVIIKQLLEAVNYLHNHNVVHRDIKPENILMTTWKDGGRLILNDFGHAKTLVDFEQAANAAGVRRMYTMVGTVGYIAPEVSRQKRVDLERSSGYSKAIDMWSVGCVGAALVTGQALFPDGSMSDDECLKHIASMEQDEDWQELGHRGKVFIKGCLTIDEEQRLTAKQALHMPWFTHPFYKADFDAAYQHAIAGWQPNRFDSNLVEHIDTTEAVERAQQESRRSKHFTSGKATFRPFPNVLHTARRGRVDVTDELHASPAHLSDTPPPPPQYRSSSEEQETLDSIAQPPDISRFRDFSTLATQETFDRSQAVSLPPNAGTGIIPRRQKLLR
;
A
#
# COMPACT_ATOMS: atom_id res chain seq x y z
N MET A 1 -7.68 15.38 19.97
CA MET A 1 -7.92 16.79 20.33
C MET A 1 -7.13 17.28 21.55
N VAL A 2 -7.33 16.73 22.75
CA VAL A 2 -6.70 17.28 23.99
C VAL A 2 -5.18 17.08 23.99
N LEU A 3 -4.68 15.92 23.56
CA LEU A 3 -3.23 15.69 23.43
C LEU A 3 -2.56 16.62 22.41
N GLU A 4 -3.19 16.90 21.26
CA GLU A 4 -2.62 17.82 20.25
C GLU A 4 -2.56 19.26 20.77
N ARG A 5 -3.59 19.71 21.51
CA ARG A 5 -3.52 21.01 22.20
C ARG A 5 -2.43 21.04 23.26
N LEU A 6 -2.23 19.93 24.00
CA LEU A 6 -1.10 19.81 24.94
C LEU A 6 0.26 19.79 24.22
N GLN A 7 0.36 19.24 23.00
CA GLN A 7 1.58 19.28 22.19
C GLN A 7 1.86 20.67 21.62
N GLN A 8 0.83 21.39 21.13
CA GLN A 8 0.96 22.81 20.74
C GLN A 8 1.31 23.71 21.93
N MET A 9 0.72 23.48 23.10
CA MET A 9 1.10 24.21 24.33
C MET A 9 2.50 23.82 24.80
N ALA A 10 2.92 22.55 24.64
CA ALA A 10 4.27 22.12 24.96
C ALA A 10 5.32 22.79 24.08
N SER A 11 5.12 22.91 22.76
CA SER A 11 6.09 23.61 21.88
C SER A 11 6.18 25.11 22.19
N HIS A 12 5.07 25.74 22.61
CA HIS A 12 5.09 27.11 23.17
C HIS A 12 5.83 27.24 24.51
N VAL A 13 5.97 26.15 25.29
CA VAL A 13 6.64 26.13 26.61
C VAL A 13 8.11 25.67 26.54
N THR A 14 8.49 24.85 25.55
CA THR A 14 9.86 24.32 25.40
C THR A 14 10.77 25.11 24.47
N GLY A 15 10.25 26.14 23.79
CA GLY A 15 11.04 27.05 22.94
C GLY A 15 11.53 26.48 21.61
N HIS A 16 11.47 25.16 21.42
CA HIS A 16 11.72 24.52 20.13
C HIS A 16 10.57 24.80 19.16
N LYS A 17 10.72 25.82 18.32
CA LYS A 17 9.98 25.90 17.05
C LYS A 17 10.24 24.60 16.28
N LEU A 18 9.18 23.82 16.03
CA LEU A 18 9.21 22.77 15.01
C LEU A 18 9.57 23.43 13.67
N GLN A 19 10.70 23.04 13.09
CA GLN A 19 11.10 23.53 11.77
C GLN A 19 10.06 23.10 10.73
N SER A 20 9.64 24.03 9.87
CA SER A 20 8.77 23.75 8.73
C SER A 20 9.37 22.69 7.81
N HIS A 21 8.56 21.98 7.04
CA HIS A 21 9.07 21.17 5.95
C HIS A 21 9.64 22.09 4.84
N PRO A 22 10.74 21.76 4.15
CA PRO A 22 11.31 22.66 3.13
C PRO A 22 10.35 23.04 1.98
N PHE A 23 9.37 22.17 1.65
CA PHE A 23 8.30 22.47 0.69
C PHE A 23 7.10 23.25 1.27
N ASP A 24 7.02 23.52 2.57
CA ASP A 24 5.90 24.30 3.12
C ASP A 24 5.91 25.72 2.52
N PRO A 25 4.76 26.29 2.10
CA PRO A 25 4.71 27.67 1.60
C PRO A 25 5.33 28.68 2.58
N LEU A 26 5.70 29.86 2.09
CA LEU A 26 6.21 30.92 2.96
C LEU A 26 5.13 31.36 3.95
N THR A 27 5.50 31.43 5.22
CA THR A 27 4.66 31.95 6.31
C THR A 27 4.61 33.48 6.28
N LEU A 28 3.60 34.09 6.93
CA LEU A 28 3.51 35.55 7.08
C LEU A 28 4.82 36.22 7.54
N ASP A 29 5.59 35.60 8.43
CA ASP A 29 6.86 36.16 8.92
C ASP A 29 8.01 36.05 7.90
N GLU A 30 8.04 34.97 7.12
CA GLU A 30 8.98 34.81 6.00
C GLU A 30 8.67 35.81 4.86
N ILE A 31 7.40 36.09 4.61
CA ILE A 31 6.96 37.13 3.66
C ILE A 31 7.36 38.53 4.16
N ARG A 32 7.22 38.83 5.47
CA ARG A 32 7.74 40.09 6.06
C ARG A 32 9.24 40.22 5.87
N ALA A 33 9.99 39.17 6.21
CA ALA A 33 11.44 39.16 6.05
C ALA A 33 11.84 39.40 4.59
N ALA A 34 11.20 38.73 3.62
CA ALA A 34 11.43 38.98 2.19
C ALA A 34 11.19 40.45 1.79
N VAL A 35 10.08 41.04 2.24
CA VAL A 35 9.73 42.45 1.98
C VAL A 35 10.74 43.41 2.61
N ASP A 36 11.11 43.20 3.87
CA ASP A 36 12.09 44.04 4.58
C ASP A 36 13.49 43.91 3.98
N ILE A 37 13.87 42.73 3.51
CA ILE A 37 15.13 42.51 2.78
C ILE A 37 15.15 43.35 1.49
N VAL A 38 14.11 43.25 0.65
CA VAL A 38 13.99 44.03 -0.60
C VAL A 38 13.92 45.53 -0.33
N ARG A 39 13.14 45.98 0.66
CA ARG A 39 12.92 47.40 0.94
C ARG A 39 14.16 48.15 1.42
N ARG A 40 15.15 47.47 2.00
CA ARG A 40 16.43 48.10 2.39
C ARG A 40 17.23 48.62 1.18
N GLU A 41 17.10 47.96 0.03
CA GLU A 41 17.83 48.33 -1.20
C GLU A 41 16.92 49.01 -2.23
N TYR A 42 15.65 48.59 -2.31
CA TYR A 42 14.67 49.04 -3.31
C TYR A 42 13.39 49.56 -2.65
N PRO A 43 13.43 50.68 -1.89
CA PRO A 43 12.29 51.16 -1.10
C PRO A 43 11.07 51.65 -1.92
N SER A 44 11.20 51.79 -3.24
CA SER A 44 10.17 52.35 -4.13
C SER A 44 9.59 51.34 -5.15
N VAL A 45 9.67 50.04 -4.86
CA VAL A 45 8.98 49.00 -5.66
C VAL A 45 7.67 48.58 -4.99
N HIS A 46 6.73 48.13 -5.83
CA HIS A 46 5.55 47.39 -5.42
C HIS A 46 5.82 45.89 -5.57
N PHE A 47 5.14 45.08 -4.76
CA PHE A 47 5.22 43.62 -4.89
C PHE A 47 4.07 43.12 -5.77
N ASN A 48 4.35 42.15 -6.63
CA ASN A 48 3.34 41.46 -7.44
C ASN A 48 3.17 40.01 -6.98
N ALA A 49 4.27 39.34 -6.63
CA ALA A 49 4.27 38.06 -5.96
C ALA A 49 5.50 37.93 -5.04
N ILE A 50 5.32 37.22 -3.93
CA ILE A 50 6.38 36.62 -3.11
C ILE A 50 5.92 35.19 -2.84
N THR A 51 6.73 34.20 -3.20
CA THR A 51 6.43 32.77 -3.07
C THR A 51 7.65 31.98 -2.61
N LEU A 52 7.46 30.74 -2.19
CA LEU A 52 8.57 29.81 -1.99
C LEU A 52 9.26 29.57 -3.33
N TRP A 53 10.58 29.76 -3.39
CA TRP A 53 11.41 29.12 -4.41
C TRP A 53 11.60 27.67 -3.98
N GLU A 54 11.02 26.72 -4.71
CA GLU A 54 11.03 25.31 -4.29
C GLU A 54 12.48 24.78 -4.24
N PRO A 55 12.89 24.11 -3.12
CA PRO A 55 14.20 23.50 -3.00
C PRO A 55 14.55 22.61 -4.19
N ARG A 56 15.78 22.78 -4.73
CA ARG A 56 16.24 22.07 -5.92
C ARG A 56 16.13 20.54 -5.73
N LYS A 57 15.63 19.83 -6.74
CA LYS A 57 15.21 18.42 -6.61
C LYS A 57 16.33 17.50 -6.11
N ALA A 58 17.56 17.71 -6.60
CA ALA A 58 18.72 16.94 -6.18
C ALA A 58 19.10 17.17 -4.70
N GLU A 59 19.02 18.40 -4.21
CA GLU A 59 19.29 18.77 -2.81
C GLU A 59 18.20 18.22 -1.89
N MET A 60 16.93 18.41 -2.29
CA MET A 60 15.77 17.98 -1.52
C MET A 60 15.67 16.45 -1.44
N GLN A 61 16.06 15.72 -2.49
CA GLN A 61 16.16 14.25 -2.45
C GLN A 61 17.26 13.77 -1.48
N GLN A 62 18.43 14.44 -1.45
CA GLN A 62 19.49 14.13 -0.50
C GLN A 62 19.03 14.39 0.94
N TRP A 63 18.37 15.53 1.19
CA TRP A 63 17.83 15.87 2.50
C TRP A 63 16.74 14.90 2.94
N LEU A 64 15.75 14.59 2.09
CA LEU A 64 14.69 13.62 2.40
C LEU A 64 15.22 12.21 2.72
N ALA A 65 16.32 11.80 2.09
CA ALA A 65 16.96 10.51 2.36
C ALA A 65 17.68 10.47 3.72
N ASN A 66 18.30 11.58 4.16
CA ASN A 66 19.13 11.63 5.37
C ASN A 66 18.98 12.97 6.13
N PRO A 67 17.78 13.34 6.63
CA PRO A 67 17.51 14.69 7.16
C PRO A 67 18.21 15.01 8.49
N GLN A 68 18.88 14.01 9.09
CA GLN A 68 19.67 14.14 10.33
C GLN A 68 21.16 14.45 10.08
N THR A 69 21.63 14.36 8.83
CA THR A 69 23.07 14.50 8.50
C THR A 69 23.32 15.36 7.26
N VAL A 70 22.38 15.40 6.31
CA VAL A 70 22.42 16.34 5.17
C VAL A 70 21.88 17.70 5.64
N PRO A 71 22.57 18.82 5.37
CA PRO A 71 22.05 20.16 5.66
C PRO A 71 20.66 20.38 5.03
N ARG A 72 19.81 21.10 5.75
CA ARG A 72 18.51 21.55 5.22
C ARG A 72 18.76 22.45 3.99
N PRO A 73 18.01 22.28 2.89
CA PRO A 73 18.05 23.22 1.76
C PRO A 73 17.71 24.65 2.22
N HIS A 74 18.41 25.64 1.65
CA HIS A 74 18.23 27.05 1.99
C HIS A 74 16.79 27.52 1.75
N ARG A 75 16.28 28.37 2.65
CA ARG A 75 14.92 28.91 2.60
C ARG A 75 14.90 30.18 1.75
N VAL A 76 14.57 30.02 0.47
CA VAL A 76 14.59 31.12 -0.52
C VAL A 76 13.17 31.56 -0.90
N ALA A 77 12.97 32.87 -0.98
CA ALA A 77 11.78 33.48 -1.55
C ALA A 77 12.02 33.90 -3.00
N ASP A 78 11.11 33.52 -3.90
CA ASP A 78 11.04 33.99 -5.28
C ASP A 78 10.05 35.17 -5.34
N ILE A 79 10.49 36.27 -5.94
CA ILE A 79 9.83 37.58 -5.87
C ILE A 79 9.65 38.15 -7.28
N VAL A 80 8.43 38.60 -7.57
CA VAL A 80 8.12 39.48 -8.70
C VAL A 80 7.78 40.86 -8.14
N ALA A 81 8.55 41.87 -8.54
CA ALA A 81 8.37 43.25 -8.12
C ALA A 81 8.14 44.19 -9.33
N ILE A 82 7.43 45.29 -9.09
CA ILE A 82 7.09 46.30 -10.11
C ILE A 82 7.70 47.65 -9.69
N GLY A 83 8.60 48.17 -10.51
CA GLY A 83 9.13 49.53 -10.41
C GLY A 83 8.41 50.52 -11.35
N ARG A 84 8.71 51.81 -11.20
CA ARG A 84 8.14 52.92 -12.00
C ARG A 84 8.19 52.66 -13.51
N GLY A 85 7.10 52.97 -14.22
CA GLY A 85 6.96 52.65 -15.64
C GLY A 85 6.66 51.18 -15.89
N SER A 86 5.92 50.55 -14.96
CA SER A 86 5.57 49.12 -14.92
C SER A 86 6.74 48.18 -15.26
N LYS A 87 7.93 48.49 -14.73
CA LYS A 87 9.13 47.69 -14.95
C LYS A 87 9.13 46.46 -14.06
N VAL A 88 9.15 45.28 -14.66
CA VAL A 88 9.22 44.00 -13.94
C VAL A 88 10.64 43.74 -13.45
N TYR A 89 10.76 43.31 -12.20
CA TYR A 89 11.96 42.78 -11.59
C TYR A 89 11.69 41.39 -11.04
N ASP A 90 12.52 40.43 -11.44
CA ASP A 90 12.57 39.08 -10.86
C ASP A 90 13.73 39.01 -9.87
N ALA A 91 13.47 38.52 -8.66
CA ALA A 91 14.45 38.47 -7.60
C ALA A 91 14.35 37.20 -6.74
N LEU A 92 15.50 36.76 -6.26
CA LEU A 92 15.60 35.70 -5.26
C LEU A 92 16.16 36.30 -3.98
N VAL A 93 15.55 35.95 -2.85
CA VAL A 93 15.96 36.39 -1.51
C VAL A 93 16.19 35.17 -0.64
N ASP A 94 17.40 35.02 -0.14
CA ASP A 94 17.74 34.01 0.85
C ASP A 94 17.34 34.54 2.25
N LEU A 95 16.45 33.81 2.92
CA LEU A 95 15.90 34.18 4.22
C LEU A 95 16.77 33.67 5.38
N ASP A 96 17.59 32.64 5.15
CA ASP A 96 18.55 32.13 6.14
C ASP A 96 19.80 33.03 6.19
N GLU A 97 20.26 33.54 5.03
CA GLU A 97 21.34 34.53 4.92
C GLU A 97 20.85 35.99 5.02
N GLY A 98 19.55 36.25 4.93
CA GLY A 98 18.93 37.56 5.13
C GLY A 98 19.25 38.60 4.06
N ARG A 99 19.48 38.17 2.81
CA ARG A 99 19.97 39.01 1.70
C ARG A 99 19.34 38.66 0.34
N ILE A 100 19.44 39.61 -0.59
CA ILE A 100 19.12 39.38 -2.00
C ILE A 100 20.24 38.53 -2.63
N THR A 101 19.89 37.47 -3.35
CA THR A 101 20.82 36.60 -4.09
C THR A 101 20.77 36.84 -5.59
N GLN A 102 19.60 37.23 -6.12
CA GLN A 102 19.41 37.67 -7.50
C GLN A 102 18.48 38.88 -7.53
N TRP A 103 18.80 39.88 -8.35
CA TRP A 103 17.91 40.99 -8.69
C TRP A 103 18.08 41.34 -10.17
N GLN A 104 17.05 41.10 -10.98
CA GLN A 104 17.11 41.22 -12.43
C GLN A 104 15.91 41.98 -12.96
N GLN A 105 16.12 43.06 -13.73
CA GLN A 105 15.04 43.66 -14.51
C GLN A 105 14.74 42.75 -15.71
N THR A 106 13.47 42.43 -15.91
CA THR A 106 13.01 41.60 -17.04
C THR A 106 12.24 42.51 -18.02
N PRO A 107 12.85 42.97 -19.13
CA PRO A 107 12.22 43.91 -20.07
C PRO A 107 11.23 43.22 -21.02
N GLY A 108 10.31 44.00 -21.59
CA GLY A 108 9.39 43.53 -22.64
C GLY A 108 8.33 42.51 -22.20
N VAL A 109 8.08 42.37 -20.90
CA VAL A 109 7.06 41.49 -20.31
C VAL A 109 6.20 42.24 -19.29
N GLN A 110 5.01 41.71 -18.99
CA GLN A 110 4.16 42.22 -17.92
C GLN A 110 3.77 41.09 -16.95
N PRO A 111 3.66 41.38 -15.63
CA PRO A 111 3.35 40.38 -14.62
C PRO A 111 1.84 40.28 -14.42
N LEU A 112 1.38 39.18 -13.82
CA LEU A 112 -0.04 38.89 -13.54
C LEU A 112 -0.79 40.09 -12.93
N ILE A 113 -2.09 40.21 -13.21
CA ILE A 113 -2.96 41.25 -12.69
C ILE A 113 -3.52 40.79 -11.34
N THR A 114 -3.26 41.53 -10.26
CA THR A 114 -3.73 41.17 -8.91
C THR A 114 -5.16 41.68 -8.66
N MET A 115 -5.86 41.15 -7.66
CA MET A 115 -7.19 41.63 -7.26
C MET A 115 -7.25 43.14 -6.97
N GLU A 116 -6.16 43.73 -6.47
CA GLU A 116 -6.04 45.18 -6.23
C GLU A 116 -5.91 45.97 -7.54
N ASP A 117 -5.23 45.42 -8.55
CA ASP A 117 -5.16 46.02 -9.88
C ASP A 117 -6.51 45.93 -10.61
N LEU A 118 -7.34 44.90 -10.36
CA LEU A 118 -8.69 44.77 -10.91
C LEU A 118 -9.65 45.83 -10.32
N GLN A 119 -9.73 45.92 -8.99
CA GLN A 119 -10.63 46.86 -8.29
C GLN A 119 -10.39 48.33 -8.66
N LEU A 120 -9.15 48.67 -8.99
CA LEU A 120 -8.77 50.01 -9.45
C LEU A 120 -9.38 50.33 -10.83
N THR A 121 -9.38 49.38 -11.76
CA THR A 121 -9.88 49.57 -13.13
C THR A 121 -11.35 49.98 -13.16
N GLU A 122 -12.23 49.29 -12.42
CA GLU A 122 -13.65 49.67 -12.33
C GLU A 122 -13.82 51.06 -11.69
N THR A 123 -13.03 51.34 -10.64
CA THR A 123 -13.04 52.61 -9.91
C THR A 123 -12.63 53.81 -10.78
N VAL A 124 -11.80 53.59 -11.80
CA VAL A 124 -11.41 54.59 -12.81
C VAL A 124 -12.41 54.63 -13.97
N ALA A 125 -12.82 53.49 -14.52
CA ALA A 125 -13.75 53.41 -15.64
C ALA A 125 -15.08 54.13 -15.35
N ARG A 126 -15.63 54.01 -14.14
CA ARG A 126 -16.84 54.74 -13.70
C ARG A 126 -16.73 56.27 -13.72
N LYS A 127 -15.51 56.82 -13.77
CA LYS A 127 -15.22 58.25 -13.63
C LYS A 127 -14.62 58.88 -14.90
N ASP A 128 -14.18 58.07 -15.87
CA ASP A 128 -13.62 58.60 -17.11
C ASP A 128 -14.70 59.23 -17.99
N ALA A 129 -14.42 60.45 -18.48
CA ALA A 129 -15.40 61.23 -19.22
C ALA A 129 -15.83 60.59 -20.56
N LYS A 130 -14.95 59.82 -21.21
CA LYS A 130 -15.24 59.13 -22.48
C LYS A 130 -16.03 57.85 -22.22
N VAL A 131 -15.77 57.14 -21.13
CA VAL A 131 -16.60 56.00 -20.68
C VAL A 131 -18.01 56.46 -20.34
N ILE A 132 -18.14 57.59 -19.63
CA ILE A 132 -19.43 58.22 -19.32
C ILE A 132 -20.17 58.63 -20.61
N GLU A 133 -19.46 59.18 -21.61
CA GLU A 133 -20.02 59.49 -22.93
C GLU A 133 -20.54 58.22 -23.65
N GLN A 134 -19.77 57.13 -23.65
CA GLN A 134 -20.23 55.87 -24.27
C GLN A 134 -21.41 55.24 -23.54
N CYS A 135 -21.45 55.29 -22.21
CA CYS A 135 -22.63 54.92 -21.42
C CYS A 135 -23.86 55.78 -21.80
N GLY A 136 -23.69 57.09 -21.95
CA GLY A 136 -24.72 58.02 -22.40
C GLY A 136 -25.29 57.67 -23.78
N ILE A 137 -24.44 57.30 -24.74
CA ILE A 137 -24.85 56.86 -26.08
C ILE A 137 -25.69 55.57 -26.05
N LEU A 138 -25.45 54.68 -25.07
CA LEU A 138 -26.26 53.46 -24.87
C LEU A 138 -27.54 53.68 -24.06
N GLY A 139 -27.78 54.89 -23.55
CA GLY A 139 -28.98 55.25 -22.78
C GLY A 139 -28.79 55.29 -21.25
N ILE A 140 -27.57 55.14 -20.73
CA ILE A 140 -27.26 55.21 -19.29
C ILE A 140 -26.90 56.66 -18.92
N PRO A 141 -27.68 57.34 -18.07
CA PRO A 141 -27.38 58.72 -17.68
C PRO A 141 -26.15 58.80 -16.74
N PRO A 142 -25.40 59.92 -16.72
CA PRO A 142 -24.22 60.08 -15.85
C PRO A 142 -24.49 59.92 -14.34
N SER A 143 -25.73 60.06 -13.88
CA SER A 143 -26.15 59.76 -12.49
C SER A 143 -25.99 58.27 -12.14
N ASP A 144 -26.11 57.39 -13.14
CA ASP A 144 -26.25 55.96 -12.99
C ASP A 144 -24.93 55.21 -13.26
N MET A 145 -23.80 55.92 -13.33
CA MET A 145 -22.46 55.31 -13.41
C MET A 145 -22.13 54.41 -12.20
N HIS A 146 -22.83 54.59 -11.07
CA HIS A 146 -22.76 53.69 -9.91
C HIS A 146 -23.39 52.31 -10.18
N LYS A 147 -24.17 52.17 -11.26
CA LYS A 147 -24.77 50.92 -11.77
C LYS A 147 -24.02 50.33 -12.97
N VAL A 148 -23.05 51.05 -13.52
CA VAL A 148 -22.13 50.52 -14.52
C VAL A 148 -21.08 49.70 -13.79
N TYR A 149 -20.80 48.50 -14.26
CA TYR A 149 -19.77 47.61 -13.74
C TYR A 149 -18.79 47.26 -14.85
N CYS A 150 -17.62 46.74 -14.51
CA CYS A 150 -16.83 46.02 -15.48
C CYS A 150 -16.05 44.86 -14.86
N ASP A 151 -15.92 43.79 -15.63
CA ASP A 151 -14.93 42.75 -15.32
C ASP A 151 -13.61 43.19 -15.96
N PRO A 152 -12.59 43.56 -15.18
CA PRO A 152 -11.30 43.93 -15.72
C PRO A 152 -10.55 42.65 -16.09
N TRP A 153 -10.08 42.57 -17.32
CA TRP A 153 -9.27 41.46 -17.80
C TRP A 153 -7.87 41.95 -18.13
N THR A 154 -6.89 41.05 -18.11
CA THR A 154 -5.67 41.21 -18.93
C THR A 154 -6.08 41.66 -20.34
N ILE A 155 -5.34 42.59 -20.96
CA ILE A 155 -5.54 42.85 -22.40
C ILE A 155 -5.22 41.60 -23.25
N GLY A 156 -4.62 40.55 -22.66
CA GLY A 156 -4.19 39.31 -23.31
C GLY A 156 -2.96 39.61 -24.16
N TYR A 157 -3.20 40.13 -25.35
CA TYR A 157 -2.22 40.83 -26.17
C TYR A 157 -2.96 41.71 -27.19
N ASP A 158 -2.44 42.92 -27.43
CA ASP A 158 -2.92 43.84 -28.47
C ASP A 158 -1.71 44.48 -29.16
N GLU A 159 -1.60 44.28 -30.48
CA GLU A 159 -0.49 44.75 -31.29
C GLU A 159 -0.35 46.27 -31.38
N ARG A 160 -1.35 47.05 -30.95
CA ARG A 160 -1.27 48.52 -30.88
C ARG A 160 -0.38 49.01 -29.74
N PHE A 161 -0.16 48.18 -28.71
CA PHE A 161 0.50 48.58 -27.46
C PHE A 161 1.67 47.66 -27.06
N GLY A 162 1.67 46.39 -27.47
CA GLY A 162 2.72 45.43 -27.09
C GLY A 162 2.75 45.16 -25.59
N SER A 163 3.96 45.18 -24.99
CA SER A 163 4.21 44.83 -23.57
C SER A 163 4.99 45.89 -22.77
N GLU A 164 5.33 47.04 -23.36
CA GLU A 164 6.11 48.10 -22.69
C GLU A 164 5.29 48.94 -21.69
N ILE A 165 3.96 48.83 -21.70
CA ILE A 165 3.03 49.44 -20.74
C ILE A 165 2.05 48.39 -20.24
N ARG A 166 1.67 48.42 -18.94
CA ARG A 166 0.82 47.39 -18.32
C ARG A 166 -0.66 47.71 -18.50
N LEU A 167 -1.38 46.87 -19.25
CA LEU A 167 -2.74 47.16 -19.71
C LEU A 167 -3.78 46.12 -19.28
N GLN A 168 -4.95 46.64 -18.90
CA GLN A 168 -6.18 45.87 -18.75
C GLN A 168 -7.20 46.30 -19.81
N GLN A 169 -8.13 45.40 -20.14
CA GLN A 169 -9.33 45.70 -20.92
C GLN A 169 -10.56 45.52 -20.03
N ALA A 170 -11.48 46.47 -20.03
CA ALA A 170 -12.68 46.42 -19.20
C ALA A 170 -13.86 45.86 -20.00
N LEU A 171 -14.37 44.68 -19.62
CA LEU A 171 -15.61 44.14 -20.17
C LEU A 171 -16.78 44.80 -19.44
N MET A 172 -17.48 45.70 -20.13
CA MET A 172 -18.44 46.61 -19.52
C MET A 172 -19.83 45.98 -19.37
N TYR A 173 -20.44 46.15 -18.19
CA TYR A 173 -21.77 45.64 -17.83
C TYR A 173 -22.60 46.72 -17.12
N TYR A 174 -23.91 46.47 -16.94
CA TYR A 174 -24.81 47.31 -16.16
C TYR A 174 -25.63 46.46 -15.17
N ARG A 175 -26.10 47.07 -14.08
CA ARG A 175 -27.01 46.44 -13.11
C ARG A 175 -28.14 47.40 -12.75
N PRO A 176 -29.39 47.17 -13.19
CA PRO A 176 -30.52 48.06 -12.86
C PRO A 176 -30.68 48.28 -11.35
N ASN A 177 -30.46 47.23 -10.56
CA ASN A 177 -30.34 47.19 -9.10
C ASN A 177 -29.03 46.47 -8.72
N VAL A 178 -28.43 46.78 -7.57
CA VAL A 178 -27.11 46.25 -7.16
C VAL A 178 -27.00 44.71 -7.15
N ASP A 179 -28.09 44.02 -6.81
CA ASP A 179 -28.16 42.56 -6.71
C ASP A 179 -28.43 41.85 -8.06
N ASP A 180 -28.63 42.60 -9.15
CA ASP A 180 -28.96 42.04 -10.47
C ASP A 180 -27.74 41.38 -11.15
N CYS A 181 -27.99 40.29 -11.87
CA CYS A 181 -26.97 39.59 -12.65
C CYS A 181 -26.49 40.45 -13.83
N GLN A 182 -25.32 41.10 -13.67
CA GLN A 182 -24.74 42.06 -14.62
C GLN A 182 -24.58 41.52 -16.04
N TYR A 183 -24.35 40.20 -16.15
CA TYR A 183 -24.17 39.47 -17.41
C TYR A 183 -25.42 39.47 -18.29
N THR A 184 -26.57 39.91 -17.76
CA THR A 184 -27.83 40.13 -18.50
C THR A 184 -27.81 41.46 -19.27
N PHE A 185 -26.95 42.40 -18.85
CA PHE A 185 -26.85 43.76 -19.40
C PHE A 185 -25.40 44.11 -19.82
N PRO A 186 -24.75 43.30 -20.70
CA PRO A 186 -23.48 43.67 -21.31
C PRO A 186 -23.62 44.98 -22.11
N LEU A 187 -22.57 45.79 -22.10
CA LEU A 187 -22.45 46.98 -22.92
C LEU A 187 -21.55 46.71 -24.14
N ASP A 188 -21.69 47.51 -25.19
CA ASP A 188 -21.12 47.16 -26.50
C ASP A 188 -19.65 47.55 -26.70
N PHE A 189 -19.07 48.36 -25.81
CA PHE A 189 -17.72 48.94 -25.93
C PHE A 189 -16.75 48.43 -24.85
N CYS A 190 -15.44 48.51 -25.14
CA CYS A 190 -14.37 47.94 -24.30
C CYS A 190 -13.24 48.97 -24.04
N PRO A 191 -13.23 49.64 -22.87
CA PRO A 191 -12.15 50.54 -22.47
C PRO A 191 -10.82 49.82 -22.21
N ILE A 192 -9.71 50.50 -22.50
CA ILE A 192 -8.34 50.06 -22.23
C ILE A 192 -7.73 50.93 -21.14
N PHE A 193 -7.37 50.31 -20.02
CA PHE A 193 -6.84 50.95 -18.82
C PHE A 193 -5.33 50.75 -18.70
N ASN A 194 -4.59 51.82 -18.40
CA ASN A 194 -3.16 51.78 -18.12
C ASN A 194 -2.91 51.73 -16.60
N ALA A 195 -2.30 50.63 -16.14
CA ALA A 195 -2.04 50.38 -14.72
C ALA A 195 -0.83 51.15 -14.14
N ASP A 196 -0.08 51.91 -14.95
CA ASP A 196 0.99 52.81 -14.47
C ASP A 196 0.50 54.26 -14.28
N THR A 197 -0.30 54.78 -15.23
CA THR A 197 -0.84 56.15 -15.15
C THR A 197 -2.22 56.24 -14.50
N HIS A 198 -2.91 55.10 -14.35
CA HIS A 198 -4.28 54.97 -13.87
C HIS A 198 -5.34 55.68 -14.76
N GLU A 199 -5.17 55.61 -16.09
CA GLU A 199 -6.01 56.31 -17.08
C GLU A 199 -6.66 55.36 -18.11
N ILE A 200 -7.79 55.79 -18.70
CA ILE A 200 -8.37 55.13 -19.89
C ILE A 200 -7.71 55.71 -21.16
N ILE A 201 -6.77 54.95 -21.72
CA ILE A 201 -5.96 55.38 -22.86
C ILE A 201 -6.66 55.18 -24.22
N HIS A 202 -7.60 54.23 -24.29
CA HIS A 202 -8.37 53.93 -25.50
C HIS A 202 -9.74 53.35 -25.15
N ILE A 203 -10.69 53.37 -26.08
CA ILE A 203 -11.95 52.62 -25.98
C ILE A 203 -12.24 51.99 -27.35
N ASP A 204 -12.30 50.67 -27.40
CA ASP A 204 -12.76 49.96 -28.59
C ASP A 204 -14.29 50.05 -28.67
N VAL A 205 -14.81 50.73 -29.68
CA VAL A 205 -16.26 50.93 -29.92
C VAL A 205 -16.64 50.20 -31.22
N PRO A 206 -17.70 49.36 -31.23
CA PRO A 206 -18.10 48.61 -32.41
C PRO A 206 -18.72 49.51 -33.49
N LYS A 207 -18.61 49.09 -34.75
CA LYS A 207 -19.20 49.80 -35.90
C LYS A 207 -20.73 49.83 -35.88
N VAL A 208 -21.34 48.79 -35.32
CA VAL A 208 -22.78 48.70 -35.06
C VAL A 208 -22.95 48.87 -33.56
N ARG A 209 -23.69 49.92 -33.14
CA ARG A 209 -23.98 50.15 -31.73
C ARG A 209 -25.15 49.29 -31.27
N ARG A 210 -25.05 48.74 -30.05
CA ARG A 210 -26.06 47.87 -29.45
C ARG A 210 -26.56 48.54 -28.16
N PRO A 211 -27.80 49.08 -28.12
CA PRO A 211 -28.30 49.86 -26.98
C PRO A 211 -28.40 48.99 -25.71
N LEU A 212 -28.52 49.64 -24.54
CA LEU A 212 -28.69 48.92 -23.27
C LEU A 212 -29.85 47.92 -23.35
N ASN A 213 -29.59 46.67 -22.96
CA ASN A 213 -30.60 45.61 -22.96
C ASN A 213 -31.78 45.98 -22.03
N THR A 214 -33.01 45.83 -22.52
CA THR A 214 -34.24 46.09 -21.77
C THR A 214 -35.00 44.81 -21.38
N ALA A 215 -34.38 43.64 -21.51
CA ALA A 215 -34.92 42.39 -20.99
C ALA A 215 -35.05 42.43 -19.44
N PRO A 216 -35.98 41.67 -18.83
CA PRO A 216 -36.08 41.58 -17.38
C PRO A 216 -34.79 41.07 -16.73
N PRO A 217 -34.42 41.52 -15.52
CA PRO A 217 -33.35 40.89 -14.75
C PRO A 217 -33.71 39.42 -14.44
N ILE A 218 -32.75 38.51 -14.57
CA ILE A 218 -32.88 37.10 -14.22
C ILE A 218 -31.78 36.74 -13.21
N ASN A 219 -32.19 36.41 -11.98
CA ASN A 219 -31.33 36.45 -10.80
C ASN A 219 -31.32 35.10 -10.05
N TYR A 220 -30.13 34.53 -9.86
CA TYR A 220 -29.93 33.24 -9.19
C TYR A 220 -29.77 33.34 -7.66
N HIS A 221 -29.59 34.54 -7.12
CA HIS A 221 -29.25 34.74 -5.71
C HIS A 221 -30.44 34.39 -4.78
N ALA A 222 -30.12 34.01 -3.53
CA ALA A 222 -31.06 33.44 -2.55
C ALA A 222 -32.39 34.21 -2.38
N GLU A 223 -32.33 35.53 -2.40
CA GLU A 223 -33.49 36.41 -2.20
C GLU A 223 -34.37 36.59 -3.46
N ALA A 224 -33.82 36.44 -4.67
CA ALA A 224 -34.61 36.40 -5.91
C ALA A 224 -35.47 35.13 -5.96
N ILE A 225 -34.83 33.97 -5.72
CA ILE A 225 -35.52 32.67 -5.69
C ILE A 225 -36.65 32.64 -4.65
N ARG A 226 -36.53 33.36 -3.51
CA ARG A 226 -37.62 33.52 -2.53
C ARG A 226 -38.81 34.30 -3.08
N LYS A 227 -38.56 35.39 -3.83
CA LYS A 227 -39.59 36.22 -4.46
C LYS A 227 -40.33 35.48 -5.57
N GLU A 228 -39.66 34.58 -6.28
CA GLU A 228 -40.20 33.75 -7.37
C GLU A 228 -40.97 32.49 -6.89
N GLY A 229 -41.21 32.35 -5.58
CA GLY A 229 -42.00 31.24 -4.99
C GLY A 229 -41.24 30.37 -3.99
N GLY A 230 -39.92 30.52 -3.94
CA GLY A 230 -39.02 29.87 -2.98
C GLY A 230 -38.49 28.50 -3.42
N TYR A 231 -37.52 28.02 -2.64
CA TYR A 231 -36.85 26.74 -2.90
C TYR A 231 -37.79 25.54 -2.86
N ARG A 232 -37.35 24.45 -3.53
CA ARG A 232 -37.92 23.11 -3.44
C ARG A 232 -37.97 22.64 -1.97
N LYS A 233 -39.13 22.18 -1.49
CA LYS A 233 -39.41 21.85 -0.07
C LYS A 233 -39.52 20.33 0.20
N ASP A 234 -39.31 19.54 -0.84
CA ASP A 234 -39.42 18.09 -0.89
C ASP A 234 -38.09 17.36 -0.63
N LEU A 235 -36.95 18.00 -0.92
CA LEU A 235 -35.62 17.48 -0.59
C LEU A 235 -35.50 17.14 0.91
N LYS A 236 -34.81 16.04 1.21
CA LYS A 236 -34.59 15.54 2.58
C LYS A 236 -33.10 15.62 2.94
N PRO A 237 -32.72 15.91 4.20
CA PRO A 237 -31.32 16.00 4.59
C PRO A 237 -30.56 14.69 4.36
N ILE A 238 -29.40 14.77 3.72
CA ILE A 238 -28.39 13.71 3.68
C ILE A 238 -27.24 14.17 4.57
N ASN A 239 -27.10 13.52 5.73
CA ASN A 239 -26.06 13.84 6.72
C ASN A 239 -24.87 12.90 6.53
N ILE A 240 -23.65 13.45 6.53
CA ILE A 240 -22.40 12.68 6.47
C ILE A 240 -21.66 12.95 7.79
N SER A 241 -21.34 11.90 8.53
CA SER A 241 -20.70 12.00 9.84
C SER A 241 -19.65 10.89 10.03
N GLN A 242 -18.58 11.24 10.75
CA GLN A 242 -17.51 10.31 11.11
C GLN A 242 -17.35 10.34 12.65
N PRO A 243 -18.09 9.50 13.39
CA PRO A 243 -18.18 9.60 14.84
C PRO A 243 -16.87 9.28 15.57
N GLU A 244 -16.00 8.49 14.95
CA GLU A 244 -14.68 8.11 15.45
C GLU A 244 -13.55 9.01 14.89
N GLY A 245 -13.90 10.02 14.07
CA GLY A 245 -12.95 10.88 13.38
C GLY A 245 -12.53 10.39 11.99
N VAL A 246 -11.48 11.01 11.45
CA VAL A 246 -10.95 10.73 10.10
C VAL A 246 -9.87 9.65 10.12
N SER A 247 -9.73 8.93 9.01
CA SER A 247 -8.73 7.87 8.80
C SER A 247 -7.45 8.37 8.10
N PHE A 248 -7.27 9.69 7.98
CA PHE A 248 -6.01 10.32 7.60
C PHE A 248 -5.36 10.99 8.81
N THR A 249 -4.03 11.09 8.81
CA THR A 249 -3.26 11.86 9.79
C THR A 249 -2.56 13.05 9.12
N VAL A 250 -2.31 14.09 9.92
CA VAL A 250 -1.75 15.38 9.50
C VAL A 250 -0.45 15.63 10.25
N GLU A 251 0.66 15.72 9.52
CA GLU A 251 1.99 16.02 10.05
C GLU A 251 2.54 17.28 9.36
N GLY A 252 2.24 18.45 9.93
CA GLY A 252 2.45 19.73 9.23
C GLY A 252 1.56 19.81 8.00
N ARG A 253 2.16 19.96 6.81
CA ARG A 253 1.43 19.84 5.52
C ARG A 253 1.58 18.46 4.85
N THR A 254 2.14 17.47 5.55
CA THR A 254 2.20 16.08 5.07
C THR A 254 0.96 15.30 5.52
N MET A 255 0.18 14.83 4.56
CA MET A 255 -0.98 13.96 4.77
C MET A 255 -0.57 12.49 4.67
N LYS A 256 -1.07 11.63 5.56
CA LYS A 256 -0.94 10.16 5.44
C LYS A 256 -2.32 9.50 5.49
N TRP A 257 -2.64 8.67 4.50
CA TRP A 257 -3.96 8.01 4.38
C TRP A 257 -3.87 6.72 3.56
N GLN A 258 -4.38 5.61 4.09
CA GLN A 258 -4.51 4.33 3.36
C GLN A 258 -3.25 3.93 2.54
N ASN A 259 -2.08 4.00 3.19
CA ASN A 259 -0.72 3.79 2.64
C ASN A 259 -0.13 4.93 1.81
N TRP A 260 -0.90 5.93 1.38
CA TRP A 260 -0.36 7.14 0.77
C TRP A 260 0.36 8.03 1.79
N SER A 261 1.42 8.72 1.36
CA SER A 261 1.99 9.89 2.03
C SER A 261 2.25 10.99 0.99
N ILE A 262 1.75 12.19 1.24
CA ILE A 262 1.66 13.31 0.29
C ILE A 262 1.99 14.62 1.02
N HIS A 263 2.88 15.47 0.48
CA HIS A 263 3.02 16.85 0.95
C HIS A 263 2.08 17.79 0.17
N VAL A 264 1.39 18.69 0.87
CA VAL A 264 0.37 19.59 0.31
C VAL A 264 0.87 21.04 0.35
N GLY A 265 1.60 21.42 -0.69
CA GLY A 265 2.00 22.79 -0.98
C GLY A 265 0.85 23.63 -1.56
N PHE A 266 1.07 24.94 -1.61
CA PHE A 266 0.17 25.89 -2.28
C PHE A 266 0.98 27.12 -2.71
N ASN A 267 0.69 27.68 -3.88
CA ASN A 267 1.27 28.96 -4.30
C ASN A 267 0.25 29.83 -5.04
N TYR A 268 0.59 31.10 -5.25
CA TYR A 268 -0.30 32.12 -5.82
C TYR A 268 -0.78 31.79 -7.25
N ARG A 269 -0.01 31.00 -8.01
CA ARG A 269 -0.24 30.77 -9.45
C ARG A 269 -1.01 29.48 -9.70
N GLU A 270 -0.48 28.36 -9.22
CA GLU A 270 -0.96 26.99 -9.48
C GLU A 270 -2.07 26.56 -8.51
N GLY A 271 -2.27 27.29 -7.42
CA GLY A 271 -3.10 26.85 -6.30
C GLY A 271 -2.43 25.68 -5.59
N VAL A 272 -3.15 24.56 -5.44
CA VAL A 272 -2.64 23.33 -4.79
C VAL A 272 -1.50 22.69 -5.60
N VAL A 273 -0.36 22.46 -4.94
CA VAL A 273 0.77 21.69 -5.47
C VAL A 273 1.00 20.47 -4.56
N LEU A 274 1.07 19.28 -5.15
CA LEU A 274 1.26 18.02 -4.41
C LEU A 274 2.66 17.45 -4.64
N SER A 275 3.43 17.28 -3.58
CA SER A 275 4.86 16.92 -3.66
C SER A 275 5.22 15.68 -2.83
N ASN A 276 6.32 15.03 -3.20
CA ASN A 276 6.85 13.81 -2.57
C ASN A 276 5.78 12.71 -2.36
N ILE A 277 5.02 12.40 -3.42
CA ILE A 277 3.91 11.44 -3.39
C ILE A 277 4.48 10.02 -3.37
N THR A 278 4.22 9.30 -2.27
CA THR A 278 4.68 7.92 -2.05
C THR A 278 3.54 7.00 -1.62
N PHE A 279 3.74 5.68 -1.82
CA PHE A 279 2.80 4.64 -1.39
C PHE A 279 3.55 3.53 -0.62
N ASN A 280 3.05 3.18 0.56
CA ASN A 280 3.61 2.13 1.41
C ASN A 280 3.11 0.74 1.00
N ASP A 281 3.86 0.07 0.12
CA ASP A 281 3.62 -1.32 -0.29
C ASP A 281 4.13 -2.29 0.79
N LYS A 282 3.32 -2.45 1.85
CA LYS A 282 3.51 -3.47 2.92
C LYS A 282 4.87 -3.35 3.62
N GLY A 283 5.26 -2.13 3.96
CA GLY A 283 6.55 -1.77 4.58
C GLY A 283 7.60 -1.24 3.60
N ASN A 284 7.37 -1.36 2.28
CA ASN A 284 8.21 -0.74 1.27
C ASN A 284 7.59 0.60 0.83
N VAL A 285 8.15 1.73 1.29
CA VAL A 285 7.71 3.06 0.85
C VAL A 285 8.26 3.33 -0.55
N ARG A 286 7.38 3.28 -1.54
CA ARG A 286 7.73 3.42 -2.96
C ARG A 286 7.32 4.81 -3.46
N PRO A 287 8.21 5.58 -4.09
CA PRO A 287 7.82 6.84 -4.71
C PRO A 287 6.93 6.61 -5.93
N VAL A 288 6.10 7.61 -6.23
CA VAL A 288 5.11 7.56 -7.31
C VAL A 288 5.25 8.80 -8.19
N PHE A 289 5.12 10.00 -7.60
CA PHE A 289 5.33 11.29 -8.27
C PHE A 289 6.13 12.22 -7.35
N TRP A 290 7.07 12.97 -7.92
CA TRP A 290 7.84 13.98 -7.20
C TRP A 290 7.03 15.27 -6.96
N ARG A 291 6.30 15.73 -7.96
CA ARG A 291 5.48 16.95 -7.97
C ARG A 291 4.30 16.80 -8.94
N MET A 292 3.11 17.29 -8.57
CA MET A 292 1.93 17.37 -9.43
C MET A 292 1.19 18.70 -9.20
N SER A 293 0.77 19.34 -10.29
CA SER A 293 0.05 20.62 -10.25
C SER A 293 -0.69 20.92 -11.56
N LEU A 294 -1.63 21.87 -11.51
CA LEU A 294 -2.07 22.60 -12.70
C LEU A 294 -1.09 23.75 -12.93
N ALA A 295 -0.25 23.63 -13.96
CA ALA A 295 0.86 24.56 -14.20
C ALA A 295 0.50 25.74 -15.10
N GLU A 296 -0.54 25.60 -15.92
CA GLU A 296 -1.14 26.67 -16.71
C GLU A 296 -2.55 26.29 -17.19
N MET A 297 -3.34 27.26 -17.66
CA MET A 297 -4.52 27.00 -18.47
C MET A 297 -4.69 28.05 -19.58
N VAL A 298 -5.63 27.85 -20.51
CA VAL A 298 -6.04 28.88 -21.48
C VAL A 298 -7.52 28.73 -21.83
N VAL A 299 -8.24 29.86 -21.91
CA VAL A 299 -9.68 29.92 -22.19
C VAL A 299 -9.96 30.71 -23.49
N PRO A 300 -9.68 30.15 -24.68
CA PRO A 300 -9.80 30.87 -25.94
C PRO A 300 -11.24 30.95 -26.44
N TYR A 301 -11.71 32.15 -26.74
CA TYR A 301 -13.02 32.40 -27.35
C TYR A 301 -12.97 32.36 -28.88
N GLY A 302 -14.08 31.91 -29.49
CA GLY A 302 -14.20 31.63 -30.91
C GLY A 302 -14.80 32.73 -31.78
N ASN A 303 -15.26 33.86 -31.22
CA ASN A 303 -15.77 34.98 -32.02
C ASN A 303 -14.60 35.78 -32.64
N PRO A 304 -14.50 35.90 -33.98
CA PRO A 304 -13.41 36.60 -34.66
C PRO A 304 -13.57 38.12 -34.73
N GLU A 305 -14.70 38.69 -34.32
CA GLU A 305 -14.89 40.15 -34.33
C GLU A 305 -14.01 40.85 -33.29
N HIS A 306 -13.50 42.04 -33.63
CA HIS A 306 -12.72 42.86 -32.71
C HIS A 306 -13.64 43.52 -31.67
N PRO A 307 -13.32 43.49 -30.36
CA PRO A 307 -12.03 43.11 -29.75
C PRO A 307 -11.94 41.66 -29.24
N HIS A 308 -12.90 40.78 -29.56
CA HIS A 308 -13.04 39.48 -28.91
C HIS A 308 -11.88 38.51 -29.14
N GLN A 309 -11.02 38.74 -30.15
CA GLN A 309 -9.79 37.98 -30.35
C GLN A 309 -8.82 38.08 -29.15
N ARG A 310 -8.98 39.10 -28.28
CA ARG A 310 -8.24 39.25 -27.03
C ARG A 310 -8.77 38.43 -25.86
N LYS A 311 -9.98 37.85 -25.96
CA LYS A 311 -10.51 36.93 -24.95
C LYS A 311 -9.88 35.54 -25.14
N HIS A 312 -8.72 35.35 -24.52
CA HIS A 312 -8.02 34.07 -24.44
C HIS A 312 -7.15 34.02 -23.17
N ALA A 313 -7.79 34.24 -22.03
CA ALA A 313 -7.12 34.36 -20.75
C ALA A 313 -6.35 33.07 -20.39
N PHE A 314 -5.15 33.24 -19.83
CA PHE A 314 -4.38 32.17 -19.19
C PHE A 314 -4.53 32.33 -17.68
N ASP A 315 -5.63 31.85 -17.10
CA ASP A 315 -6.07 32.36 -15.79
C ASP A 315 -5.05 32.12 -14.66
N LEU A 316 -4.27 31.03 -14.71
CA LEU A 316 -3.17 30.80 -13.76
C LEU A 316 -1.99 31.75 -14.02
N GLY A 317 -1.55 31.92 -15.27
CA GLY A 317 -0.44 32.81 -15.63
C GLY A 317 -0.72 34.31 -15.67
N GLU A 318 -1.98 34.73 -15.81
CA GLU A 318 -2.39 36.13 -15.94
C GLU A 318 -3.09 36.69 -14.69
N TYR A 319 -3.62 35.84 -13.79
CA TYR A 319 -4.27 36.25 -12.54
C TYR A 319 -3.82 35.42 -11.30
N GLY A 320 -3.61 34.11 -11.48
CA GLY A 320 -3.15 33.19 -10.44
C GLY A 320 -4.29 32.48 -9.70
N GLY A 321 -4.40 31.16 -9.87
CA GLY A 321 -5.46 30.35 -9.24
C GLY A 321 -5.38 30.33 -7.71
N GLY A 322 -4.19 30.57 -7.14
CA GLY A 322 -4.01 30.77 -5.70
C GLY A 322 -4.43 32.15 -5.21
N TYR A 323 -4.23 33.22 -6.00
CA TYR A 323 -4.75 34.55 -5.68
C TYR A 323 -6.27 34.67 -5.83
N MET A 324 -6.85 33.92 -6.76
CA MET A 324 -8.29 33.87 -7.01
C MET A 324 -9.03 32.87 -6.12
N THR A 325 -8.36 32.18 -5.19
CA THR A 325 -8.95 31.06 -4.45
C THR A 325 -9.96 31.53 -3.40
N ASN A 326 -11.07 30.81 -3.29
CA ASN A 326 -12.18 31.15 -2.39
C ASN A 326 -11.90 30.67 -0.94
N SER A 327 -12.40 31.41 0.06
CA SER A 327 -12.36 30.98 1.46
C SER A 327 -13.45 29.94 1.75
N LEU A 328 -13.11 28.66 1.66
CA LEU A 328 -14.08 27.55 1.66
C LEU A 328 -14.78 27.36 3.01
N SER A 329 -16.11 27.25 2.98
CA SER A 329 -16.99 27.22 4.14
C SER A 329 -17.53 25.81 4.47
N LEU A 330 -17.51 25.47 5.76
CA LEU A 330 -17.93 24.14 6.24
C LEU A 330 -19.42 23.90 6.01
N GLY A 331 -19.75 22.84 5.27
CA GLY A 331 -21.12 22.45 4.94
C GLY A 331 -21.70 23.11 3.68
N CYS A 332 -20.97 24.06 3.07
CA CYS A 332 -21.30 24.64 1.77
C CYS A 332 -20.45 23.97 0.68
N ASP A 333 -19.17 24.32 0.61
CA ASP A 333 -18.26 23.87 -0.46
C ASP A 333 -17.71 22.46 -0.21
N CYS A 334 -17.55 22.11 1.07
CA CYS A 334 -17.07 20.81 1.54
C CYS A 334 -17.96 20.24 2.65
N LYS A 335 -18.21 18.93 2.58
CA LYS A 335 -19.24 18.25 3.39
C LYS A 335 -18.74 16.94 3.99
N GLY A 336 -18.68 16.87 5.31
CA GLY A 336 -18.17 15.72 6.07
C GLY A 336 -17.35 16.21 7.26
N ALA A 337 -16.37 15.42 7.70
CA ALA A 337 -15.33 15.88 8.61
C ALA A 337 -14.18 16.49 7.79
N ILE A 338 -14.06 17.82 7.82
CA ILE A 338 -13.13 18.58 6.97
C ILE A 338 -11.95 19.10 7.79
N HIS A 339 -10.74 18.91 7.27
CA HIS A 339 -9.53 19.64 7.65
C HIS A 339 -9.29 20.76 6.64
N TYR A 340 -8.88 21.94 7.11
CA TYR A 340 -8.64 23.11 6.25
C TYR A 340 -7.19 23.59 6.39
N MET A 341 -6.63 24.12 5.29
CA MET A 341 -5.38 24.86 5.31
C MET A 341 -5.57 26.27 4.76
N ASP A 342 -4.83 27.21 5.34
CA ASP A 342 -4.73 28.59 4.88
C ASP A 342 -3.63 28.76 3.81
N PHE A 343 -3.72 29.87 3.06
CA PHE A 343 -2.69 30.35 2.15
C PHE A 343 -2.28 31.78 2.52
N ASP A 344 -1.00 31.97 2.86
CA ASP A 344 -0.39 33.27 3.14
C ASP A 344 0.25 33.85 1.86
N PHE A 345 0.05 35.14 1.61
CA PHE A 345 0.52 35.84 0.41
C PHE A 345 0.89 37.31 0.70
N VAL A 346 1.32 38.07 -0.31
CA VAL A 346 1.67 39.50 -0.20
C VAL A 346 0.76 40.39 -1.04
N ASN A 347 0.40 41.58 -0.56
CA ASN A 347 -0.29 42.61 -1.34
C ASN A 347 0.68 43.59 -2.05
N LYS A 348 0.16 44.51 -2.88
CA LYS A 348 0.95 45.50 -3.63
C LYS A 348 1.78 46.45 -2.75
N ALA A 349 1.40 46.58 -1.49
CA ALA A 349 2.09 47.38 -0.46
C ALA A 349 3.13 46.58 0.35
N GLY A 350 3.37 45.30 0.05
CA GLY A 350 4.32 44.47 0.79
C GLY A 350 3.80 44.01 2.16
N GLU A 351 2.48 44.08 2.39
CA GLU A 351 1.86 43.59 3.61
C GLU A 351 1.43 42.13 3.41
N PRO A 352 1.78 41.21 4.32
CA PRO A 352 1.28 39.85 4.26
C PRO A 352 -0.22 39.79 4.53
N GLN A 353 -0.92 38.95 3.77
CA GLN A 353 -2.34 38.67 3.83
C GLN A 353 -2.55 37.15 3.92
N THR A 354 -3.72 36.71 4.39
CA THR A 354 -4.07 35.27 4.43
C THR A 354 -5.44 35.03 3.80
N ILE A 355 -5.52 34.12 2.84
CA ILE A 355 -6.80 33.51 2.43
C ILE A 355 -7.06 32.34 3.39
N LYS A 356 -8.07 32.52 4.24
CA LYS A 356 -8.51 31.47 5.18
C LYS A 356 -9.18 30.33 4.44
N ASN A 357 -8.98 29.10 4.93
CA ASN A 357 -9.65 27.91 4.41
C ASN A 357 -9.46 27.67 2.88
N ALA A 358 -8.36 28.15 2.30
CA ALA A 358 -8.06 28.04 0.86
C ALA A 358 -8.00 26.58 0.35
N ILE A 359 -7.56 25.65 1.18
CA ILE A 359 -7.57 24.21 0.88
C ILE A 359 -8.55 23.50 1.80
N CYS A 360 -9.40 22.66 1.21
CA CYS A 360 -10.25 21.69 1.89
C CYS A 360 -9.66 20.28 1.75
N ILE A 361 -9.61 19.52 2.85
CA ILE A 361 -9.06 18.16 2.90
C ILE A 361 -10.00 17.26 3.69
N HIS A 362 -10.49 16.18 3.07
CA HIS A 362 -11.41 15.22 3.69
C HIS A 362 -11.38 13.85 3.02
N GLU A 363 -12.22 12.93 3.48
CA GLU A 363 -12.43 11.63 2.83
C GLU A 363 -13.92 11.35 2.64
N GLU A 364 -14.27 10.70 1.53
CA GLU A 364 -15.64 10.39 1.14
C GLU A 364 -15.80 8.90 0.83
N ASP A 365 -17.04 8.42 0.90
CA ASP A 365 -17.42 7.15 0.28
C ASP A 365 -17.40 7.29 -1.25
N ALA A 366 -16.89 6.26 -1.94
CA ALA A 366 -16.78 6.18 -3.39
C ALA A 366 -17.49 4.94 -3.97
N GLY A 367 -18.53 4.44 -3.28
CA GLY A 367 -19.32 3.29 -3.74
C GLY A 367 -18.63 1.95 -3.48
N ILE A 368 -18.40 1.18 -4.55
CA ILE A 368 -17.83 -0.18 -4.48
C ILE A 368 -16.38 -0.14 -4.98
N LEU A 369 -15.44 -0.64 -4.17
CA LEU A 369 -14.05 -0.85 -4.57
C LEU A 369 -13.91 -2.11 -5.41
N PHE A 370 -14.52 -3.20 -4.94
CA PHE A 370 -14.75 -4.43 -5.69
C PHE A 370 -15.95 -5.18 -5.12
N LYS A 371 -16.63 -5.93 -6.00
CA LYS A 371 -17.67 -6.90 -5.64
C LYS A 371 -17.55 -8.12 -6.53
N HIS A 372 -17.73 -9.30 -5.95
CA HIS A 372 -17.99 -10.54 -6.66
C HIS A 372 -19.14 -11.31 -6.00
N THR A 373 -19.85 -12.12 -6.77
CA THR A 373 -20.94 -12.99 -6.27
C THR A 373 -20.93 -14.28 -7.09
N ASP A 374 -20.68 -15.42 -6.44
CA ASP A 374 -20.64 -16.70 -7.14
C ASP A 374 -22.03 -17.33 -7.25
N PHE A 375 -22.51 -17.52 -8.48
CA PHE A 375 -23.88 -17.95 -8.80
C PHE A 375 -24.22 -19.42 -8.45
N ARG A 376 -23.28 -20.22 -7.91
CA ARG A 376 -23.54 -21.63 -7.54
C ARG A 376 -23.74 -21.86 -6.05
N ASP A 377 -23.37 -20.89 -5.21
CA ASP A 377 -23.58 -20.92 -3.75
C ASP A 377 -24.02 -19.56 -3.18
N ASP A 378 -24.38 -18.60 -4.07
CA ASP A 378 -24.76 -17.21 -3.81
C ASP A 378 -23.77 -16.43 -2.91
N SER A 379 -22.53 -16.93 -2.76
CA SER A 379 -21.55 -16.30 -1.89
C SER A 379 -21.07 -14.97 -2.45
N CYS A 380 -21.26 -13.90 -1.68
CA CYS A 380 -20.97 -12.53 -2.09
C CYS A 380 -19.82 -11.92 -1.26
N THR A 381 -18.76 -11.47 -1.94
CA THR A 381 -17.74 -10.60 -1.35
C THR A 381 -17.92 -9.19 -1.90
N VAL A 382 -18.04 -8.19 -1.02
CA VAL A 382 -18.07 -6.77 -1.40
C VAL A 382 -17.16 -5.98 -0.47
N THR A 383 -16.50 -4.95 -1.01
CA THR A 383 -15.74 -3.97 -0.25
C THR A 383 -16.08 -2.59 -0.80
N ARG A 384 -16.40 -1.64 0.09
CA ARG A 384 -16.69 -0.26 -0.30
C ARG A 384 -15.41 0.50 -0.59
N ALA A 385 -15.46 1.42 -1.55
CA ALA A 385 -14.37 2.33 -1.80
C ALA A 385 -14.49 3.55 -0.90
N ARG A 386 -13.34 4.05 -0.44
CA ARG A 386 -13.18 5.40 0.10
C ARG A 386 -12.20 6.15 -0.79
N LYS A 387 -12.39 7.45 -0.92
CA LYS A 387 -11.46 8.36 -1.60
C LYS A 387 -11.04 9.47 -0.64
N PHE A 388 -9.78 9.87 -0.69
CA PHE A 388 -9.25 11.04 0.01
C PHE A 388 -9.15 12.20 -0.96
N VAL A 389 -9.64 13.37 -0.55
CA VAL A 389 -9.84 14.53 -1.40
C VAL A 389 -9.05 15.70 -0.83
N ILE A 390 -8.26 16.35 -1.70
CA ILE A 390 -7.60 17.63 -1.44
C ILE A 390 -8.12 18.58 -2.53
N SER A 391 -8.84 19.64 -2.16
CA SER A 391 -9.46 20.55 -3.11
C SER A 391 -9.24 22.03 -2.79
N HIS A 392 -9.32 22.83 -3.83
CA HIS A 392 -9.52 24.28 -3.74
C HIS A 392 -10.52 24.70 -4.82
N VAL A 393 -11.11 25.88 -4.65
CA VAL A 393 -11.96 26.53 -5.66
C VAL A 393 -11.34 27.90 -5.96
N PHE A 394 -11.40 28.37 -7.20
CA PHE A 394 -11.03 29.74 -7.52
C PHE A 394 -12.00 30.40 -8.51
N THR A 395 -12.24 31.70 -8.32
CA THR A 395 -13.13 32.53 -9.16
C THR A 395 -12.31 33.40 -10.11
N ALA A 396 -12.33 33.09 -11.41
CA ALA A 396 -11.76 33.93 -12.46
C ALA A 396 -12.85 34.83 -13.06
N ALA A 397 -13.09 35.96 -12.39
CA ALA A 397 -14.13 36.96 -12.68
C ALA A 397 -15.55 36.36 -12.76
N ASN A 398 -15.92 35.80 -13.92
CA ASN A 398 -17.23 35.19 -14.17
C ASN A 398 -17.27 33.67 -13.97
N TYR A 399 -16.14 32.96 -14.01
CA TYR A 399 -16.09 31.49 -13.88
C TYR A 399 -15.57 31.01 -12.51
N GLU A 400 -16.19 29.97 -11.96
CA GLU A 400 -15.68 29.17 -10.84
C GLU A 400 -15.03 27.87 -11.34
N TYR A 401 -13.82 27.60 -10.86
CA TYR A 401 -13.08 26.37 -11.12
C TYR A 401 -12.90 25.58 -9.83
N CYS A 402 -13.65 24.49 -9.67
CA CYS A 402 -13.57 23.61 -8.51
C CYS A 402 -12.58 22.47 -8.81
N VAL A 403 -11.39 22.49 -8.22
CA VAL A 403 -10.29 21.55 -8.50
C VAL A 403 -10.13 20.55 -7.36
N TYR A 404 -10.30 19.26 -7.67
CA TYR A 404 -10.25 18.16 -6.70
C TYR A 404 -9.14 17.15 -7.07
N TRP A 405 -8.12 17.05 -6.22
CA TRP A 405 -7.16 15.96 -6.26
C TRP A 405 -7.66 14.81 -5.38
N ILE A 406 -7.76 13.61 -5.95
CA ILE A 406 -8.50 12.49 -5.37
C ILE A 406 -7.60 11.25 -5.35
N PHE A 407 -7.37 10.67 -4.17
CA PHE A 407 -6.55 9.48 -3.97
C PHE A 407 -7.45 8.29 -3.60
N MET A 408 -7.22 7.13 -4.22
CA MET A 408 -8.03 5.92 -4.04
C MET A 408 -7.26 4.76 -3.40
N GLN A 409 -8.00 3.83 -2.81
CA GLN A 409 -7.47 2.63 -2.15
C GLN A 409 -6.89 1.57 -3.12
N ASP A 410 -7.19 1.65 -4.43
CA ASP A 410 -6.56 0.80 -5.45
C ASP A 410 -5.18 1.32 -5.92
N GLY A 411 -4.75 2.47 -5.38
CA GLY A 411 -3.55 3.19 -5.80
C GLY A 411 -3.76 4.13 -6.99
N THR A 412 -4.97 4.30 -7.51
CA THR A 412 -5.27 5.34 -8.52
C THR A 412 -5.24 6.74 -7.88
N ILE A 413 -4.63 7.70 -8.58
CA ILE A 413 -4.86 9.14 -8.36
C ILE A 413 -5.81 9.63 -9.46
N GLN A 414 -6.76 10.48 -9.10
CA GLN A 414 -7.68 11.17 -10.00
C GLN A 414 -7.54 12.68 -9.80
N LEU A 415 -7.56 13.43 -10.89
CA LEU A 415 -7.81 14.86 -10.90
C LEU A 415 -9.21 15.06 -11.50
N GLU A 416 -10.10 15.68 -10.75
CA GLU A 416 -11.44 16.08 -11.20
C GLU A 416 -11.52 17.60 -11.16
N ILE A 417 -11.94 18.22 -12.25
CA ILE A 417 -12.25 19.66 -12.31
C ILE A 417 -13.74 19.79 -12.62
N LYS A 418 -14.43 20.70 -11.94
CA LYS A 418 -15.79 21.11 -12.30
C LYS A 418 -15.80 22.59 -12.68
N LEU A 419 -16.38 22.89 -13.83
CA LEU A 419 -16.63 24.24 -14.30
C LEU A 419 -18.02 24.68 -13.82
N THR A 420 -18.15 25.85 -13.20
CA THR A 420 -19.44 26.46 -12.83
C THR A 420 -19.27 27.98 -12.77
N GLY A 421 -20.22 28.71 -12.19
CA GLY A 421 -20.25 30.18 -12.25
C GLY A 421 -21.11 30.65 -13.41
N ILE A 422 -20.70 31.69 -14.14
CA ILE A 422 -21.54 32.41 -15.11
C ILE A 422 -20.81 32.52 -16.46
N LEU A 423 -21.56 32.41 -17.56
CA LEU A 423 -21.05 32.63 -18.91
C LEU A 423 -20.47 34.04 -19.10
N ASN A 424 -19.37 34.16 -19.84
CA ASN A 424 -18.90 35.47 -20.30
C ASN A 424 -19.77 35.97 -21.48
N THR A 425 -20.61 36.96 -21.22
CA THR A 425 -21.60 37.48 -22.19
C THR A 425 -21.17 38.78 -22.87
N TYR A 426 -21.74 39.05 -24.04
CA TYR A 426 -21.63 40.29 -24.80
C TYR A 426 -23.00 40.71 -25.38
N ALA A 427 -23.14 41.99 -25.74
CA ALA A 427 -24.41 42.55 -26.21
C ALA A 427 -24.82 42.01 -27.58
N LEU A 428 -26.12 41.73 -27.74
CA LEU A 428 -26.75 41.35 -29.00
C LEU A 428 -27.89 42.32 -29.31
N ALA A 429 -27.92 42.91 -30.50
CA ALA A 429 -29.01 43.80 -30.91
C ALA A 429 -30.28 42.99 -31.26
N PRO A 430 -31.50 43.55 -31.10
CA PRO A 430 -32.73 42.87 -31.48
C PRO A 430 -32.73 42.45 -32.97
N GLY A 431 -32.80 41.14 -33.22
CA GLY A 431 -32.73 40.56 -34.57
C GLY A 431 -31.31 40.30 -35.11
N GLU A 432 -30.28 40.53 -34.31
CA GLU A 432 -28.90 40.10 -34.61
C GLU A 432 -28.71 38.61 -34.30
N SER A 433 -27.91 37.91 -35.10
CA SER A 433 -27.62 36.49 -34.92
C SER A 433 -26.33 36.28 -34.12
N ALA A 434 -26.42 35.60 -32.98
CA ALA A 434 -25.24 35.11 -32.24
C ALA A 434 -24.48 34.01 -33.02
N ALA A 435 -25.19 33.23 -33.84
CA ALA A 435 -24.62 32.14 -34.62
C ALA A 435 -23.74 32.65 -35.79
N PRO A 436 -22.64 31.97 -36.12
CA PRO A 436 -22.20 30.66 -35.61
C PRO A 436 -21.19 30.74 -34.45
N TRP A 437 -20.90 31.92 -33.91
CA TRP A 437 -19.80 32.13 -32.96
C TRP A 437 -20.22 32.18 -31.47
N GLY A 438 -21.52 32.13 -31.20
CA GLY A 438 -22.11 32.05 -29.87
C GLY A 438 -23.60 31.74 -29.92
N THR A 439 -24.23 31.76 -28.75
CA THR A 439 -25.65 31.48 -28.54
C THR A 439 -26.33 32.67 -27.87
N GLU A 440 -27.56 33.00 -28.29
CA GLU A 440 -28.43 33.89 -27.52
C GLU A 440 -29.02 33.08 -26.35
N VAL A 441 -28.41 33.19 -25.16
CA VAL A 441 -28.80 32.43 -23.97
C VAL A 441 -29.92 33.10 -23.18
N TYR A 442 -30.11 34.40 -23.40
CA TYR A 442 -31.20 35.22 -22.89
C TYR A 442 -31.44 36.38 -23.87
N PRO A 443 -32.64 36.97 -23.99
CA PRO A 443 -32.90 38.03 -24.97
C PRO A 443 -31.89 39.18 -24.89
N GLY A 444 -31.19 39.45 -26.00
CA GLY A 444 -30.13 40.47 -26.09
C GLY A 444 -28.76 40.07 -25.53
N VAL A 445 -28.56 38.81 -25.14
CA VAL A 445 -27.37 38.31 -24.43
C VAL A 445 -26.69 37.20 -25.22
N ASN A 446 -25.56 37.51 -25.86
CA ASN A 446 -24.75 36.56 -26.63
C ASN A 446 -23.63 35.97 -25.76
N ALA A 447 -23.63 34.65 -25.59
CA ALA A 447 -22.53 33.91 -24.99
C ALA A 447 -21.66 33.27 -26.08
N HIS A 448 -20.42 33.73 -26.23
CA HIS A 448 -19.51 33.26 -27.29
C HIS A 448 -18.99 31.84 -27.01
N ASN A 449 -18.87 31.03 -28.06
CA ASN A 449 -18.21 29.71 -28.04
C ASN A 449 -16.76 29.85 -27.54
N HIS A 450 -16.26 28.87 -26.77
CA HIS A 450 -14.90 28.89 -26.24
C HIS A 450 -14.39 27.48 -25.89
N GLN A 451 -13.15 27.39 -25.41
CA GLN A 451 -12.60 26.18 -24.78
C GLN A 451 -12.11 26.51 -23.38
N HIS A 452 -12.00 25.52 -22.49
CA HIS A 452 -11.22 25.60 -21.26
C HIS A 452 -10.16 24.50 -21.32
N LEU A 453 -8.88 24.87 -21.48
CA LEU A 453 -7.78 23.91 -21.69
C LEU A 453 -6.74 24.05 -20.57
N PHE A 454 -6.52 22.98 -19.82
CA PHE A 454 -5.64 22.93 -18.65
C PHE A 454 -4.35 22.18 -18.96
N CYS A 455 -3.23 22.61 -18.37
CA CYS A 455 -1.95 21.91 -18.43
C CYS A 455 -1.62 21.28 -17.06
N LEU A 456 -1.84 19.97 -16.95
CA LEU A 456 -1.39 19.16 -15.81
C LEU A 456 0.10 18.86 -15.96
N ARG A 457 0.92 19.35 -15.02
CA ARG A 457 2.35 19.00 -14.90
C ARG A 457 2.46 17.78 -13.99
N VAL A 458 3.00 16.69 -14.51
CA VAL A 458 3.29 15.46 -13.75
C VAL A 458 4.80 15.24 -13.77
N ASP A 459 5.39 15.17 -12.59
CA ASP A 459 6.82 14.93 -12.37
C ASP A 459 6.97 13.47 -11.87
N PRO A 460 7.02 12.46 -12.76
CA PRO A 460 7.07 11.05 -12.37
C PRO A 460 8.34 10.69 -11.59
N ASN A 461 8.15 9.85 -10.57
CA ASN A 461 9.21 9.28 -9.75
C ASN A 461 8.85 7.82 -9.46
N VAL A 462 8.35 7.12 -10.48
CA VAL A 462 7.63 5.85 -10.36
C VAL A 462 8.62 4.77 -9.91
N ASP A 463 8.60 4.42 -8.63
CA ASP A 463 9.57 3.53 -8.00
C ASP A 463 11.05 4.00 -8.19
N GLY A 464 11.27 5.30 -8.43
CA GLY A 464 12.57 5.94 -8.64
C GLY A 464 12.54 6.96 -9.78
N PRO A 465 13.54 7.86 -9.89
CA PRO A 465 13.52 9.00 -10.79
C PRO A 465 13.86 8.65 -12.26
N GLU A 466 14.49 7.51 -12.51
CA GLU A 466 14.83 7.03 -13.86
C GLU A 466 13.57 6.46 -14.53
N ASN A 467 12.88 7.27 -15.33
CA ASN A 467 11.60 6.92 -15.94
C ASN A 467 11.64 7.13 -17.47
N THR A 468 10.77 6.40 -18.17
CA THR A 468 10.53 6.51 -19.62
C THR A 468 9.03 6.64 -19.84
N VAL A 469 8.61 7.54 -20.75
CA VAL A 469 7.19 7.68 -21.13
C VAL A 469 6.89 6.90 -22.41
N PHE A 470 5.78 6.18 -22.42
CA PHE A 470 5.27 5.46 -23.58
C PHE A 470 3.87 5.95 -23.95
N GLN A 471 3.62 6.24 -25.23
CA GLN A 471 2.29 6.21 -25.81
C GLN A 471 1.83 4.74 -25.91
N VAL A 472 0.56 4.47 -25.64
CA VAL A 472 -0.04 3.13 -25.65
C VAL A 472 -1.36 3.14 -26.39
N ASP A 473 -1.39 2.44 -27.52
CA ASP A 473 -2.53 2.32 -28.44
C ASP A 473 -3.10 0.89 -28.41
N ALA A 474 -4.42 0.73 -28.41
CA ALA A 474 -5.04 -0.54 -28.79
C ALA A 474 -4.99 -0.68 -30.31
N VAL A 475 -4.46 -1.81 -30.79
CA VAL A 475 -4.34 -2.13 -32.22
C VAL A 475 -4.77 -3.58 -32.50
N GLN A 476 -5.22 -3.84 -33.73
CA GLN A 476 -5.48 -5.20 -34.19
C GLN A 476 -4.18 -6.02 -34.29
N GLY A 477 -4.30 -7.34 -34.16
CA GLY A 477 -3.20 -8.27 -34.36
C GLY A 477 -2.81 -8.40 -35.83
N GLU A 478 -1.58 -8.84 -36.08
CA GLU A 478 -1.08 -9.04 -37.43
C GLU A 478 -1.70 -10.30 -38.07
N GLY A 479 -2.05 -10.20 -39.35
CA GLY A 479 -2.70 -11.26 -40.13
C GLY A 479 -4.20 -11.04 -40.34
N GLU A 480 -4.65 -11.34 -41.56
CA GLU A 480 -6.07 -11.30 -41.96
C GLU A 480 -6.87 -12.46 -41.35
N PRO A 481 -8.22 -12.37 -41.25
CA PRO A 481 -9.06 -13.51 -40.96
C PRO A 481 -8.77 -14.69 -41.90
N GLY A 482 -8.68 -15.91 -41.35
CA GLY A 482 -8.24 -17.11 -42.06
C GLY A 482 -6.73 -17.30 -42.19
N SER A 483 -5.90 -16.32 -41.81
CA SER A 483 -4.44 -16.50 -41.68
C SER A 483 -4.10 -17.49 -40.54
N LYS A 484 -2.86 -17.98 -40.49
CA LYS A 484 -2.40 -18.83 -39.38
C LYS A 484 -2.23 -18.01 -38.09
N GLU A 485 -1.92 -16.73 -38.23
CA GLU A 485 -1.57 -15.79 -37.17
C GLU A 485 -2.82 -15.21 -36.49
N ASN A 486 -3.92 -15.03 -37.25
CA ASN A 486 -5.17 -14.43 -36.78
C ASN A 486 -6.40 -15.12 -37.41
N PHE A 487 -6.48 -16.46 -37.33
CA PHE A 487 -7.45 -17.28 -38.07
C PHE A 487 -8.92 -16.86 -37.92
N TYR A 488 -9.34 -16.38 -36.74
CA TYR A 488 -10.71 -15.90 -36.49
C TYR A 488 -10.85 -14.36 -36.48
N GLY A 489 -9.83 -13.62 -36.90
CA GLY A 489 -9.84 -12.14 -36.92
C GLY A 489 -9.86 -11.47 -35.54
N ASN A 490 -9.73 -12.24 -34.46
CA ASN A 490 -10.00 -11.81 -33.09
C ASN A 490 -8.77 -11.25 -32.34
N ALA A 491 -7.58 -11.25 -32.95
CA ALA A 491 -6.35 -10.80 -32.30
C ALA A 491 -6.32 -9.27 -32.15
N PHE A 492 -5.89 -8.79 -30.99
CA PHE A 492 -5.57 -7.39 -30.73
C PHE A 492 -4.53 -7.29 -29.60
N TYR A 493 -3.78 -6.20 -29.55
CA TYR A 493 -2.78 -5.95 -28.52
C TYR A 493 -2.63 -4.47 -28.17
N ALA A 494 -1.93 -4.19 -27.06
CA ALA A 494 -1.56 -2.83 -26.68
C ALA A 494 -0.16 -2.51 -27.23
N LYS A 495 -0.10 -1.79 -28.35
CA LYS A 495 1.16 -1.32 -28.95
C LYS A 495 1.73 -0.20 -28.08
N LYS A 496 2.98 -0.35 -27.63
CA LYS A 496 3.73 0.69 -26.94
C LYS A 496 4.69 1.38 -27.90
N THR A 497 4.57 2.70 -28.00
CA THR A 497 5.53 3.56 -28.70
C THR A 497 6.25 4.39 -27.64
N LYS A 498 7.58 4.25 -27.56
CA LYS A 498 8.41 5.03 -26.64
C LYS A 498 8.47 6.49 -27.13
N LEU A 499 8.59 7.45 -26.21
CA LEU A 499 8.71 8.87 -26.53
C LEU A 499 10.16 9.31 -26.26
N ASP A 500 10.99 9.27 -27.30
CA ASP A 500 12.45 9.15 -27.18
C ASP A 500 13.20 10.47 -26.96
N THR A 501 12.76 11.56 -27.60
CA THR A 501 13.46 12.86 -27.56
C THR A 501 12.50 14.03 -27.37
N MET A 502 12.99 15.14 -26.82
CA MET A 502 12.22 16.38 -26.58
C MET A 502 11.40 16.85 -27.81
N GLU A 503 11.95 16.76 -29.03
CA GLU A 503 11.26 17.15 -30.27
C GLU A 503 10.17 16.17 -30.73
N THR A 504 10.34 14.88 -30.44
CA THR A 504 9.45 13.80 -30.91
C THR A 504 8.43 13.35 -29.88
N ALA A 505 8.66 13.64 -28.59
CA ALA A 505 7.82 13.25 -27.45
C ALA A 505 6.57 14.12 -27.28
N ARG A 506 5.82 14.28 -28.37
CA ARG A 506 4.55 15.00 -28.45
C ARG A 506 3.48 14.10 -29.08
N SER A 507 2.31 14.06 -28.45
CA SER A 507 1.27 13.07 -28.77
C SER A 507 -0.12 13.69 -28.60
N ASN A 508 -1.04 13.33 -29.48
CA ASN A 508 -2.46 13.70 -29.39
C ASN A 508 -3.28 12.49 -28.93
N TYR A 509 -4.38 12.72 -28.21
CA TYR A 509 -5.34 11.67 -27.91
C TYR A 509 -5.95 11.09 -29.20
N ASP A 510 -6.37 9.84 -29.13
CA ASP A 510 -6.98 9.11 -30.22
C ASP A 510 -8.05 8.18 -29.63
N GLY A 511 -9.31 8.50 -29.92
CA GLY A 511 -10.46 7.74 -29.43
C GLY A 511 -10.62 6.39 -30.11
N GLN A 512 -10.11 6.21 -31.33
CA GLN A 512 -10.23 4.95 -32.07
C GLN A 512 -9.31 3.88 -31.47
N THR A 513 -8.07 4.25 -31.13
CA THR A 513 -7.14 3.36 -30.42
C THR A 513 -7.32 3.37 -28.90
N SER A 514 -8.24 4.19 -28.37
CA SER A 514 -8.39 4.45 -26.92
C SER A 514 -7.05 4.80 -26.25
N ARG A 515 -6.30 5.72 -26.87
CA ARG A 515 -4.91 6.03 -26.53
C ARG A 515 -4.75 6.43 -25.07
N THR A 516 -3.70 5.91 -24.46
CA THR A 516 -3.27 6.22 -23.09
C THR A 516 -1.77 6.41 -23.05
N TRP A 517 -1.23 6.96 -21.98
CA TRP A 517 0.23 7.10 -21.79
C TRP A 517 0.67 6.40 -20.52
N GLU A 518 1.89 5.86 -20.49
CA GLU A 518 2.46 5.19 -19.31
C GLU A 518 3.83 5.77 -18.97
N MET A 519 3.95 6.36 -17.79
CA MET A 519 5.24 6.69 -17.15
C MET A 519 5.73 5.42 -16.47
N ALA A 520 6.90 4.92 -16.85
CA ALA A 520 7.38 3.61 -16.44
C ALA A 520 8.86 3.64 -16.04
N ASN A 521 9.20 2.92 -14.97
CA ASN A 521 10.60 2.67 -14.60
C ASN A 521 11.03 1.36 -15.27
N THR A 522 11.83 1.48 -16.32
CA THR A 522 12.30 0.36 -17.15
C THR A 522 13.33 -0.52 -16.42
N ASN A 523 14.02 0.03 -15.41
CA ASN A 523 14.96 -0.69 -14.55
C ASN A 523 14.25 -1.63 -13.55
N LYS A 524 12.96 -1.43 -13.26
CA LYS A 524 12.17 -2.24 -12.32
C LYS A 524 11.04 -2.99 -13.01
N LEU A 525 11.22 -4.29 -13.22
CA LEU A 525 10.20 -5.17 -13.79
C LEU A 525 9.31 -5.81 -12.71
N ASN A 526 8.00 -5.87 -12.96
CA ASN A 526 7.08 -6.63 -12.13
C ASN A 526 7.41 -8.14 -12.16
N PRO A 527 7.52 -8.82 -11.02
CA PRO A 527 7.96 -10.21 -10.97
C PRO A 527 6.98 -11.21 -11.61
N TYR A 528 5.70 -10.83 -11.81
CA TYR A 528 4.70 -11.67 -12.49
C TYR A 528 4.57 -11.31 -13.96
N SER A 529 4.18 -10.07 -14.31
CA SER A 529 3.91 -9.69 -15.70
C SER A 529 5.15 -9.46 -16.56
N LYS A 530 6.34 -9.41 -15.93
CA LYS A 530 7.65 -9.11 -16.53
C LYS A 530 7.74 -7.76 -17.26
N LYS A 531 6.73 -6.91 -17.10
CA LYS A 531 6.68 -5.56 -17.67
C LYS A 531 7.24 -4.54 -16.64
N PRO A 532 7.81 -3.42 -17.09
CA PRO A 532 8.14 -2.28 -16.24
C PRO A 532 6.99 -1.90 -15.30
N VAL A 533 7.32 -1.53 -14.05
CA VAL A 533 6.38 -0.87 -13.15
C VAL A 533 5.99 0.49 -13.74
N SER A 534 4.70 0.78 -13.85
CA SER A 534 4.23 2.02 -14.48
C SER A 534 2.99 2.61 -13.82
N TYR A 535 2.78 3.91 -14.02
CA TYR A 535 1.49 4.58 -13.86
C TYR A 535 0.95 4.98 -15.23
N LYS A 536 -0.31 4.63 -15.49
CA LYS A 536 -1.01 4.93 -16.75
C LYS A 536 -1.88 6.18 -16.59
N LEU A 537 -1.57 7.19 -17.39
CA LEU A 537 -2.46 8.31 -17.68
C LEU A 537 -3.62 7.83 -18.57
N VAL A 538 -4.85 8.00 -18.07
CA VAL A 538 -6.11 7.80 -18.79
C VAL A 538 -6.89 9.10 -18.71
N SER A 539 -7.22 9.67 -19.86
CA SER A 539 -7.95 10.93 -20.01
C SER A 539 -8.75 10.85 -21.31
N ARG A 540 -9.91 11.50 -21.37
CA ARG A 540 -10.85 11.41 -22.50
C ARG A 540 -11.34 12.77 -22.97
N GLU A 541 -11.46 13.70 -22.03
CA GLU A 541 -11.81 15.10 -22.19
C GLU A 541 -10.57 15.84 -22.74
N VAL A 542 -10.22 15.54 -23.99
CA VAL A 542 -8.98 15.96 -24.65
C VAL A 542 -9.28 16.58 -26.03
N PRO A 543 -9.95 17.74 -26.09
CA PRO A 543 -10.15 18.48 -27.33
C PRO A 543 -8.81 19.02 -27.85
N SER A 544 -8.70 19.16 -29.18
CA SER A 544 -7.61 19.91 -29.79
C SER A 544 -7.82 21.43 -29.62
N LEU A 545 -6.73 22.18 -29.60
CA LEU A 545 -6.76 23.64 -29.64
C LEU A 545 -7.32 24.10 -31.00
N LEU A 546 -8.52 24.69 -30.99
CA LEU A 546 -9.25 25.12 -32.20
C LEU A 546 -8.69 26.40 -32.87
N PRO A 547 -8.13 27.38 -32.14
CA PRO A 547 -7.42 28.50 -32.75
C PRO A 547 -6.27 28.04 -33.66
N LYS A 548 -6.41 28.31 -34.96
CA LYS A 548 -5.52 27.86 -36.03
C LYS A 548 -4.03 28.09 -35.74
N GLU A 549 -3.18 27.26 -36.36
CA GLU A 549 -1.74 27.50 -36.40
C GLU A 549 -1.41 28.93 -36.86
N GLY A 550 -0.46 29.57 -36.19
CA GLY A 550 -0.09 30.97 -36.44
C GLY A 550 -1.09 32.00 -35.88
N SER A 551 -2.20 31.61 -35.26
CA SER A 551 -3.07 32.52 -34.48
C SER A 551 -2.34 33.10 -33.25
N LEU A 552 -2.95 34.09 -32.58
CA LEU A 552 -2.41 34.66 -31.35
C LEU A 552 -2.37 33.63 -30.21
N VAL A 553 -3.48 32.91 -30.01
CA VAL A 553 -3.60 31.82 -29.03
C VAL A 553 -2.57 30.73 -29.32
N TRP A 554 -2.45 30.25 -30.57
CA TRP A 554 -1.48 29.19 -30.92
C TRP A 554 -0.03 29.56 -30.59
N LYS A 555 0.33 30.85 -30.68
CA LYS A 555 1.66 31.36 -30.33
C LYS A 555 1.89 31.42 -28.81
N ARG A 556 0.90 31.87 -28.03
CA ARG A 556 0.99 31.96 -26.56
C ARG A 556 0.85 30.58 -25.89
N ALA A 557 -0.17 29.81 -26.24
CA ALA A 557 -0.51 28.51 -25.66
C ALA A 557 0.32 27.37 -26.26
N GLY A 558 1.64 27.41 -26.07
CA GLY A 558 2.57 26.41 -26.56
C GLY A 558 2.24 24.98 -26.14
N PHE A 559 1.74 24.81 -24.92
CA PHE A 559 1.34 23.51 -24.36
C PHE A 559 0.09 22.91 -25.00
N ALA A 560 -0.90 23.75 -25.35
CA ALA A 560 -2.21 23.29 -25.81
C ALA A 560 -2.19 22.72 -27.25
N ARG A 561 -1.06 22.80 -27.95
CA ARG A 561 -0.87 22.29 -29.31
C ARG A 561 -0.98 20.76 -29.41
N HIS A 562 -0.68 20.04 -28.33
CA HIS A 562 -0.73 18.59 -28.23
C HIS A 562 -1.30 18.13 -26.89
N ALA A 563 -1.91 16.94 -26.86
CA ALA A 563 -2.50 16.36 -25.65
C ALA A 563 -1.46 15.99 -24.59
N VAL A 564 -0.28 15.53 -25.03
CA VAL A 564 0.86 15.25 -24.16
C VAL A 564 2.12 15.80 -24.83
N HIS A 565 2.95 16.47 -24.04
CA HIS A 565 4.37 16.64 -24.29
C HIS A 565 5.15 15.97 -23.15
N VAL A 566 6.40 15.58 -23.39
CA VAL A 566 7.33 15.17 -22.35
C VAL A 566 8.61 15.99 -22.47
N THR A 567 9.11 16.53 -21.36
CA THR A 567 10.44 17.14 -21.30
C THR A 567 11.34 16.38 -20.34
N LYS A 568 12.64 16.60 -20.47
CA LYS A 568 13.64 16.21 -19.46
C LYS A 568 13.52 17.16 -18.28
N TYR A 569 13.66 16.65 -17.06
CA TYR A 569 13.56 17.46 -15.85
C TYR A 569 14.62 18.58 -15.80
N SER A 570 14.18 19.72 -15.30
CA SER A 570 15.02 20.84 -14.86
C SER A 570 14.22 21.66 -13.86
N ASP A 571 14.86 22.12 -12.79
CA ASP A 571 14.23 22.80 -11.66
C ASP A 571 13.49 24.09 -12.04
N ASP A 572 13.93 24.76 -13.11
CA ASP A 572 13.32 26.00 -13.59
C ASP A 572 12.14 25.78 -14.57
N GLN A 573 11.87 24.51 -14.97
CA GLN A 573 10.74 24.14 -15.84
C GLN A 573 9.45 23.91 -15.04
N ILE A 574 8.81 25.01 -14.62
CA ILE A 574 7.50 25.00 -13.94
C ILE A 574 6.37 25.49 -14.86
N HIS A 575 6.50 26.68 -15.47
CA HIS A 575 5.40 27.38 -16.15
C HIS A 575 5.40 27.20 -17.68
N PRO A 576 4.51 26.39 -18.29
CA PRO A 576 4.64 25.93 -19.67
C PRO A 576 4.24 26.97 -20.74
N ALA A 577 3.64 28.10 -20.37
CA ALA A 577 3.48 29.30 -21.22
C ALA A 577 4.54 30.39 -20.94
N GLY A 578 5.47 30.15 -20.03
CA GLY A 578 6.44 31.13 -19.54
C GLY A 578 6.08 31.76 -18.19
N ARG A 579 7.05 32.43 -17.57
CA ARG A 579 6.92 33.04 -16.23
C ARG A 579 5.95 34.22 -16.23
N HIS A 580 6.15 35.18 -17.12
CA HIS A 580 5.33 36.39 -17.26
C HIS A 580 4.45 36.25 -18.50
N VAL A 581 3.16 35.96 -18.33
CA VAL A 581 2.23 35.63 -19.42
C VAL A 581 1.46 36.82 -19.99
N PRO A 582 1.01 37.83 -19.21
CA PRO A 582 0.33 39.01 -19.74
C PRO A 582 1.11 39.72 -20.85
N GLN A 583 0.39 40.14 -21.89
CA GLN A 583 0.92 40.91 -23.03
C GLN A 583 2.04 40.21 -23.82
N THR A 584 2.17 38.89 -23.70
CA THR A 584 3.08 38.10 -24.55
C THR A 584 2.53 37.97 -25.98
N SER A 585 3.33 38.37 -26.97
CA SER A 585 3.02 38.18 -28.40
C SER A 585 3.08 36.71 -28.86
N GLY A 586 3.65 35.84 -28.03
CA GLY A 586 4.04 34.47 -28.36
C GLY A 586 5.10 34.37 -29.48
N LYS A 587 5.85 35.45 -29.75
CA LYS A 587 7.02 35.46 -30.64
C LYS A 587 8.28 35.93 -29.89
N PRO A 588 9.26 35.04 -29.60
CA PRO A 588 9.17 33.57 -29.69
C PRO A 588 8.13 33.00 -28.71
N SER A 589 7.74 31.75 -28.92
CA SER A 589 6.77 31.06 -28.07
C SER A 589 7.47 30.58 -26.79
N GLN A 590 6.98 31.03 -25.63
CA GLN A 590 7.66 30.90 -24.34
C GLN A 590 7.29 29.61 -23.59
N GLY A 591 8.11 29.25 -22.60
CA GLY A 591 7.91 28.04 -21.80
C GLY A 591 8.20 26.77 -22.59
N LEU A 592 7.22 25.87 -22.66
CA LEU A 592 7.39 24.50 -23.16
C LEU A 592 8.00 24.38 -24.58
N PRO A 593 7.59 25.19 -25.59
CA PRO A 593 8.23 25.18 -26.90
C PRO A 593 9.68 25.70 -26.89
N ALA A 594 10.01 26.64 -25.99
CA ALA A 594 11.37 27.14 -25.85
C ALA A 594 12.29 26.11 -25.17
N TRP A 595 11.79 25.37 -24.18
CA TRP A 595 12.53 24.26 -23.55
C TRP A 595 12.80 23.12 -24.55
N ILE A 596 11.81 22.76 -25.37
CA ILE A 596 11.98 21.76 -26.45
C ILE A 596 12.96 22.26 -27.52
N ALA A 597 12.91 23.54 -27.90
CA ALA A 597 13.84 24.11 -28.87
C ALA A 597 15.28 24.28 -28.35
N ALA A 598 15.49 24.29 -27.03
CA ALA A 598 16.81 24.40 -26.42
C ALA A 598 17.62 23.10 -26.41
N ASP A 599 16.94 21.94 -26.32
CA ASP A 599 17.56 20.60 -26.38
C ASP A 599 16.68 19.61 -27.17
N PRO A 600 16.43 19.82 -28.47
CA PRO A 600 15.46 19.02 -29.24
C PRO A 600 15.82 17.52 -29.33
N GLN A 601 17.11 17.20 -29.21
CA GLN A 601 17.65 15.85 -29.24
C GLN A 601 17.92 15.27 -27.83
N GLY A 602 17.53 16.00 -26.78
CA GLY A 602 17.62 15.55 -25.40
C GLY A 602 16.85 14.25 -25.19
N SER A 603 17.56 13.19 -24.79
CA SER A 603 16.98 11.87 -24.55
C SER A 603 16.04 11.89 -23.35
N LEU A 604 14.92 11.16 -23.49
CA LEU A 604 13.86 10.98 -22.50
C LEU A 604 13.69 9.51 -22.06
N ASP A 605 14.63 8.65 -22.46
CA ASP A 605 14.65 7.25 -22.05
C ASP A 605 15.48 7.06 -20.77
N ASN A 606 14.85 6.44 -19.77
CA ASN A 606 15.45 6.02 -18.50
C ASN A 606 16.14 7.16 -17.74
N THR A 607 15.48 8.31 -17.66
CA THR A 607 16.03 9.55 -17.09
C THR A 607 14.96 10.30 -16.31
N ASP A 608 15.34 11.42 -15.69
CA ASP A 608 14.38 12.28 -14.99
C ASP A 608 13.59 13.11 -16.02
N VAL A 609 12.26 12.96 -16.03
CA VAL A 609 11.35 13.48 -17.07
C VAL A 609 10.11 14.11 -16.44
N VAL A 610 9.48 15.03 -17.16
CA VAL A 610 8.22 15.69 -16.78
C VAL A 610 7.21 15.51 -17.91
N LEU A 611 6.02 15.00 -17.59
CA LEU A 611 4.91 14.85 -18.53
C LEU A 611 3.97 16.05 -18.38
N TRP A 612 3.68 16.71 -19.50
CA TRP A 612 2.81 17.87 -19.60
C TRP A 612 1.54 17.47 -20.35
N HIS A 613 0.42 17.31 -19.65
CA HIS A 613 -0.84 16.86 -20.22
C HIS A 613 -1.82 18.01 -20.42
N THR A 614 -2.17 18.28 -21.68
CA THR A 614 -3.30 19.14 -22.04
C THR A 614 -4.59 18.33 -22.05
N PHE A 615 -5.58 18.79 -21.29
CA PHE A 615 -6.96 18.27 -21.26
C PHE A 615 -7.94 19.42 -21.06
N GLY A 616 -9.24 19.20 -21.24
CA GLY A 616 -10.22 20.28 -21.16
C GLY A 616 -11.53 20.00 -21.88
N LEU A 617 -12.30 21.07 -22.11
CA LEU A 617 -13.60 21.04 -22.77
C LEU A 617 -13.70 22.11 -23.86
N THR A 618 -14.57 21.86 -24.85
CA THR A 618 -14.99 22.85 -25.86
C THR A 618 -16.44 23.17 -25.60
N HIS A 619 -16.70 24.40 -25.16
CA HIS A 619 -18.00 24.84 -24.69
C HIS A 619 -18.74 25.62 -25.79
N PHE A 620 -19.93 25.13 -26.13
CA PHE A 620 -20.93 25.80 -26.96
C PHE A 620 -22.11 26.16 -26.04
N PRO A 621 -22.19 27.39 -25.52
CA PRO A 621 -23.13 27.72 -24.46
C PRO A 621 -24.60 27.52 -24.83
N SER A 622 -25.42 27.17 -23.84
CA SER A 622 -26.86 26.95 -23.96
C SER A 622 -27.66 27.82 -22.97
N PRO A 623 -28.98 28.01 -23.15
CA PRO A 623 -29.82 28.69 -22.17
C PRO A 623 -29.83 28.03 -20.79
N GLU A 624 -29.61 26.70 -20.73
CA GLU A 624 -29.49 25.92 -19.50
C GLU A 624 -28.27 26.32 -18.63
N ASP A 625 -27.27 26.98 -19.23
CA ASP A 625 -26.07 27.48 -18.57
C ASP A 625 -26.26 28.90 -17.97
N TYR A 626 -27.47 29.46 -18.06
CA TYR A 626 -27.76 30.86 -17.75
C TYR A 626 -28.96 31.01 -16.79
N PRO A 627 -28.94 31.94 -15.80
CA PRO A 627 -27.90 32.92 -15.48
C PRO A 627 -26.71 32.37 -14.67
N VAL A 628 -26.71 31.10 -14.31
CA VAL A 628 -25.61 30.42 -13.61
C VAL A 628 -25.51 28.97 -14.09
N MET A 629 -24.30 28.56 -14.45
CA MET A 629 -24.00 27.33 -15.18
C MET A 629 -23.96 26.12 -14.23
N PRO A 630 -24.73 25.05 -14.50
CA PRO A 630 -24.60 23.77 -13.80
C PRO A 630 -23.17 23.23 -13.87
N ALA A 631 -22.74 22.51 -12.83
CA ALA A 631 -21.35 22.07 -12.73
C ALA A 631 -20.98 21.01 -13.80
N GLU A 632 -20.19 21.39 -14.81
CA GLU A 632 -19.70 20.49 -15.86
C GLU A 632 -18.37 19.83 -15.45
N PRO A 633 -18.29 18.49 -15.33
CA PRO A 633 -17.11 17.80 -14.82
C PRO A 633 -16.19 17.26 -15.94
N MET A 634 -14.88 17.31 -15.70
CA MET A 634 -13.85 16.58 -16.47
C MET A 634 -12.94 15.77 -15.54
N THR A 635 -12.31 14.70 -16.03
CA THR A 635 -11.53 13.79 -15.16
C THR A 635 -10.31 13.16 -15.83
N VAL A 636 -9.17 13.27 -15.15
CA VAL A 636 -7.91 12.62 -15.51
C VAL A 636 -7.55 11.56 -14.45
N LEU A 637 -7.17 10.36 -14.88
CA LEU A 637 -6.79 9.26 -14.00
C LEU A 637 -5.32 8.85 -14.20
N LEU A 638 -4.61 8.61 -13.10
CA LEU A 638 -3.25 8.06 -13.06
C LEU A 638 -3.31 6.72 -12.31
N ARG A 639 -3.33 5.61 -13.06
CA ARG A 639 -3.61 4.27 -12.53
C ARG A 639 -2.35 3.39 -12.44
N PRO A 640 -2.09 2.68 -11.33
CA PRO A 640 -0.95 1.77 -11.21
C PRO A 640 -1.11 0.58 -12.17
N ARG A 641 -0.12 0.34 -13.05
CA ARG A 641 -0.06 -0.80 -13.97
C ARG A 641 1.25 -1.54 -13.77
N ASN A 642 1.15 -2.83 -13.46
CA ASN A 642 2.31 -3.66 -13.04
C ASN A 642 3.03 -3.14 -11.78
N PHE A 643 2.59 -2.06 -11.13
CA PHE A 643 3.30 -1.47 -9.99
C PHE A 643 3.29 -2.41 -8.77
N PHE A 644 2.12 -2.88 -8.33
CA PHE A 644 1.98 -3.74 -7.15
C PHE A 644 2.15 -5.24 -7.44
N THR A 645 2.31 -6.02 -6.37
CA THR A 645 2.27 -7.49 -6.40
C THR A 645 1.30 -8.06 -5.37
N SER A 646 0.52 -9.06 -5.78
CA SER A 646 -0.35 -9.88 -4.93
C SER A 646 0.44 -10.85 -4.04
N THR A 647 1.29 -10.29 -3.19
CA THR A 647 2.08 -11.04 -2.20
C THR A 647 1.38 -10.98 -0.84
N TYR A 648 1.12 -12.15 -0.23
CA TYR A 648 0.68 -12.30 1.15
C TYR A 648 1.90 -12.57 2.05
N LYS A 649 2.04 -11.87 3.17
CA LYS A 649 3.13 -12.08 4.14
C LYS A 649 2.64 -12.98 5.28
N VAL A 650 3.57 -13.65 5.95
CA VAL A 650 3.34 -14.44 7.15
C VAL A 650 4.35 -13.97 8.19
N PHE A 651 3.86 -13.54 9.35
CA PHE A 651 4.69 -13.04 10.45
C PHE A 651 4.88 -14.13 11.53
N PRO A 652 5.84 -13.97 12.44
CA PRO A 652 5.95 -14.80 13.65
C PRO A 652 4.60 -14.97 14.35
N HIS A 653 4.33 -16.20 14.82
CA HIS A 653 3.12 -16.58 15.55
C HIS A 653 1.78 -16.40 14.81
N ASP A 654 1.73 -15.93 13.56
CA ASP A 654 0.50 -15.87 12.76
C ASP A 654 -0.16 -17.25 12.61
N GLU A 655 -1.50 -17.27 12.53
CA GLU A 655 -2.26 -18.37 11.92
C GLU A 655 -3.35 -17.80 11.03
N PHE A 656 -3.40 -18.22 9.77
CA PHE A 656 -4.38 -17.77 8.80
C PHE A 656 -4.81 -18.93 7.89
N GLU A 657 -6.05 -18.85 7.40
CA GLU A 657 -6.61 -19.87 6.52
C GLU A 657 -6.66 -19.38 5.08
N ILE A 658 -6.10 -20.18 4.18
CA ILE A 658 -6.24 -20.02 2.74
C ILE A 658 -7.44 -20.87 2.30
N GLY A 659 -8.42 -20.19 1.72
CA GLY A 659 -9.61 -20.80 1.12
C GLY A 659 -10.09 -19.97 -0.07
N ARG A 660 -11.16 -20.41 -0.73
CA ARG A 660 -11.62 -19.86 -2.03
C ARG A 660 -11.76 -18.34 -2.00
N GLY A 661 -12.45 -17.78 -1.00
CA GLY A 661 -12.63 -16.33 -0.84
C GLY A 661 -11.35 -15.57 -0.47
N GLY A 662 -10.37 -16.22 0.17
CA GLY A 662 -9.05 -15.64 0.43
C GLY A 662 -8.18 -15.60 -0.83
N ILE A 663 -8.12 -16.72 -1.57
CA ILE A 663 -7.44 -16.82 -2.86
C ILE A 663 -8.01 -15.83 -3.87
N PHE A 664 -9.34 -15.73 -3.96
CA PHE A 664 -10.00 -14.77 -4.84
C PHE A 664 -9.58 -13.32 -4.54
N LYS A 665 -9.61 -12.90 -3.26
CA LYS A 665 -9.14 -11.57 -2.82
C LYS A 665 -7.67 -11.27 -3.13
N ILE A 666 -6.83 -12.28 -3.34
CA ILE A 666 -5.39 -12.12 -3.58
C ILE A 666 -5.08 -12.19 -5.08
N LEU A 667 -5.64 -13.17 -5.80
CA LEU A 667 -5.23 -13.52 -7.16
C LEU A 667 -6.27 -13.19 -8.24
N ASP A 668 -7.50 -12.81 -7.89
CA ASP A 668 -8.63 -12.62 -8.81
C ASP A 668 -8.96 -13.90 -9.62
N ILE A 669 -8.67 -15.07 -9.04
CA ILE A 669 -8.94 -16.39 -9.63
C ILE A 669 -9.96 -17.13 -8.76
N GLU A 670 -11.12 -17.39 -9.34
CA GLU A 670 -12.12 -18.29 -8.78
C GLU A 670 -11.87 -19.74 -9.27
N ASP A 671 -11.36 -20.59 -8.38
CA ASP A 671 -11.19 -22.03 -8.66
C ASP A 671 -12.02 -22.86 -7.66
N ARG A 672 -13.04 -23.57 -8.18
CA ARG A 672 -13.97 -24.35 -7.35
C ARG A 672 -13.32 -25.56 -6.66
N CYS A 673 -12.17 -26.03 -7.15
CA CYS A 673 -11.41 -27.10 -6.48
C CYS A 673 -10.86 -26.64 -5.12
N ILE A 674 -10.76 -25.33 -4.88
CA ILE A 674 -10.43 -24.75 -3.58
C ILE A 674 -11.72 -24.63 -2.75
N SER A 675 -11.68 -25.13 -1.52
CA SER A 675 -12.77 -25.04 -0.54
C SER A 675 -12.75 -23.71 0.22
N ASN A 676 -13.85 -23.35 0.89
CA ASN A 676 -13.92 -22.09 1.66
C ASN A 676 -12.94 -22.06 2.85
N HIS A 677 -12.63 -23.24 3.41
CA HIS A 677 -11.49 -23.50 4.29
C HIS A 677 -10.70 -24.65 3.64
N HIS A 678 -9.59 -24.36 2.97
CA HIS A 678 -8.86 -25.34 2.16
C HIS A 678 -7.53 -25.72 2.82
N LEU A 679 -6.84 -24.73 3.40
CA LEU A 679 -5.52 -24.85 4.00
C LEU A 679 -5.42 -23.93 5.23
N SER A 680 -4.86 -24.39 6.34
CA SER A 680 -4.30 -23.52 7.40
C SER A 680 -2.80 -23.39 7.16
N ILE A 681 -2.28 -22.17 7.32
CA ILE A 681 -0.84 -21.91 7.46
C ILE A 681 -0.64 -21.16 8.78
N HIS A 682 0.35 -21.59 9.57
CA HIS A 682 0.72 -20.92 10.80
C HIS A 682 2.24 -20.94 11.02
N CYS A 683 2.73 -19.94 11.77
CA CYS A 683 4.13 -19.82 12.14
C CYS A 683 4.36 -20.16 13.61
N VAL A 684 5.48 -20.81 13.91
CA VAL A 684 5.98 -21.13 15.25
C VAL A 684 7.44 -20.67 15.33
N VAL A 685 7.78 -19.97 16.40
CA VAL A 685 9.14 -19.54 16.76
C VAL A 685 9.48 -20.16 18.13
N TYR A 686 10.77 -20.38 18.39
CA TYR A 686 11.29 -20.87 19.67
C TYR A 686 12.38 -19.90 20.16
N GLY A 687 12.32 -19.51 21.44
CA GLY A 687 13.26 -18.57 22.07
C GLY A 687 12.86 -17.11 21.95
N ASP A 688 13.52 -16.25 22.75
CA ASP A 688 13.21 -14.82 22.90
C ASP A 688 13.42 -13.99 21.62
N ASP A 689 12.65 -12.91 21.50
CA ASP A 689 12.39 -12.16 20.25
C ASP A 689 13.60 -11.50 19.56
N ASP A 690 14.71 -11.23 20.27
CA ASP A 690 15.77 -10.36 19.75
C ASP A 690 16.61 -10.99 18.61
N VAL A 691 17.02 -12.26 18.71
CA VAL A 691 17.69 -13.01 17.61
C VAL A 691 17.44 -14.52 17.72
N PRO A 692 16.57 -15.12 16.86
CA PRO A 692 16.36 -16.57 16.87
C PRO A 692 17.58 -17.36 16.36
N GLU A 693 18.18 -18.20 17.21
CA GLU A 693 19.18 -19.21 16.76
C GLU A 693 18.58 -20.29 15.84
N VAL A 694 17.25 -20.45 15.86
CA VAL A 694 16.50 -21.41 15.03
C VAL A 694 15.48 -20.63 14.21
N ALA A 695 15.52 -20.80 12.89
CA ALA A 695 14.66 -20.05 11.98
C ALA A 695 13.15 -20.33 12.24
N PRO A 696 12.27 -19.32 12.10
CA PRO A 696 10.82 -19.49 12.22
C PRO A 696 10.28 -20.63 11.34
N MET A 697 9.52 -21.54 11.96
CA MET A 697 8.88 -22.67 11.32
C MET A 697 7.53 -22.27 10.75
N VAL A 698 7.22 -22.68 9.53
CA VAL A 698 5.91 -22.42 8.90
C VAL A 698 5.28 -23.75 8.52
N TYR A 699 4.18 -24.09 9.21
CA TYR A 699 3.46 -25.33 9.01
C TYR A 699 2.20 -25.11 8.18
N MET A 700 1.91 -26.07 7.31
CA MET A 700 0.75 -26.14 6.44
C MET A 700 -0.14 -27.32 6.86
N LYS A 701 -1.46 -27.17 6.89
CA LYS A 701 -2.39 -28.30 6.98
C LYS A 701 -3.56 -28.14 6.04
N VAL A 702 -3.87 -29.19 5.27
CA VAL A 702 -5.08 -29.24 4.46
C VAL A 702 -6.29 -29.41 5.38
N LEU A 703 -7.31 -28.58 5.18
CA LEU A 703 -8.57 -28.61 5.92
C LEU A 703 -9.67 -29.32 5.12
N SER A 704 -9.62 -29.21 3.79
CA SER A 704 -10.62 -29.76 2.87
C SER A 704 -10.43 -31.23 2.51
N MET A 705 -11.52 -31.87 2.07
CA MET A 705 -11.46 -33.19 1.42
C MET A 705 -10.69 -33.19 0.10
N ASN A 706 -10.64 -32.03 -0.60
CA ASN A 706 -9.82 -31.87 -1.79
C ASN A 706 -8.33 -31.78 -1.40
N PRO A 707 -7.45 -32.61 -1.99
CA PRO A 707 -6.02 -32.60 -1.66
C PRO A 707 -5.26 -31.45 -2.34
N VAL A 708 -4.05 -31.19 -1.86
CA VAL A 708 -3.06 -30.33 -2.51
C VAL A 708 -1.85 -31.18 -2.95
N LEU A 709 -1.13 -30.76 -3.97
CA LEU A 709 0.14 -31.38 -4.38
C LEU A 709 1.32 -30.58 -3.81
N LEU A 710 2.09 -31.20 -2.93
CA LEU A 710 3.27 -30.63 -2.30
C LEU A 710 4.55 -31.14 -3.00
N THR A 711 5.18 -30.28 -3.79
CA THR A 711 6.45 -30.57 -4.45
C THR A 711 7.60 -30.02 -3.61
N ARG A 712 8.37 -30.92 -2.99
CA ARG A 712 9.51 -30.55 -2.13
C ARG A 712 10.70 -30.09 -2.98
N LYS A 713 11.38 -29.02 -2.58
CA LYS A 713 12.67 -28.62 -3.17
C LYS A 713 13.81 -29.48 -2.62
N THR A 714 14.77 -29.83 -3.47
CA THR A 714 16.02 -30.54 -3.13
C THR A 714 17.24 -29.75 -3.59
N ARG A 715 18.45 -30.23 -3.25
CA ARG A 715 19.72 -29.65 -3.71
C ARG A 715 19.86 -29.75 -5.24
N ASP A 716 19.27 -30.79 -5.83
CA ASP A 716 19.33 -31.14 -7.25
C ASP A 716 18.16 -30.60 -8.10
N GLY A 717 17.13 -29.99 -7.49
CA GLY A 717 16.00 -29.42 -8.21
C GLY A 717 14.67 -29.42 -7.43
N LEU A 718 13.58 -29.76 -8.13
CA LEU A 718 12.28 -30.08 -7.52
C LEU A 718 12.11 -31.60 -7.52
N GLY A 719 11.65 -32.16 -6.40
CA GLY A 719 11.31 -33.59 -6.30
C GLY A 719 10.01 -33.93 -7.04
N GLN A 720 9.56 -35.18 -6.93
CA GLN A 720 8.22 -35.55 -7.37
C GLN A 720 7.14 -34.92 -6.45
N PRO A 721 5.98 -34.50 -6.98
CA PRO A 721 4.86 -34.00 -6.17
C PRO A 721 4.29 -35.09 -5.27
N ILE A 722 3.92 -34.72 -4.04
CA ILE A 722 3.28 -35.60 -3.05
C ILE A 722 1.85 -35.12 -2.81
N THR A 723 0.87 -36.00 -2.93
CA THR A 723 -0.54 -35.69 -2.59
C THR A 723 -0.70 -35.57 -1.08
N VAL A 724 -1.28 -34.46 -0.61
CA VAL A 724 -1.55 -34.17 0.80
C VAL A 724 -3.05 -33.95 0.99
N THR A 725 -3.65 -34.61 1.97
CA THR A 725 -5.08 -34.61 2.29
C THR A 725 -5.34 -33.99 3.67
N ASN A 726 -6.61 -33.78 4.06
CA ASN A 726 -6.96 -33.37 5.42
C ASN A 726 -6.83 -34.49 6.49
N ARG A 727 -6.44 -35.71 6.09
CA ARG A 727 -6.01 -36.78 7.02
C ARG A 727 -4.54 -36.66 7.40
N ASP A 728 -3.75 -35.96 6.59
CA ASP A 728 -2.35 -35.69 6.87
C ASP A 728 -2.21 -34.60 7.93
N GLY A 729 -1.12 -34.65 8.68
CA GLY A 729 -0.85 -33.75 9.80
C GLY A 729 -0.51 -32.32 9.39
N HIS A 730 -0.10 -31.52 10.38
CA HIS A 730 0.60 -30.26 10.08
C HIS A 730 1.97 -30.60 9.47
N LEU A 731 2.22 -30.12 8.25
CA LEU A 731 3.45 -30.36 7.50
C LEU A 731 4.33 -29.10 7.50
N LEU A 732 5.58 -29.21 7.97
CA LEU A 732 6.55 -28.13 7.87
C LEU A 732 6.88 -27.82 6.39
N LEU A 733 6.90 -26.54 6.00
CA LEU A 733 7.30 -26.07 4.65
C LEU A 733 8.77 -25.63 4.61
N ASN A 734 9.50 -26.04 3.58
CA ASN A 734 10.91 -25.71 3.37
C ASN A 734 11.11 -24.63 2.29
N ARG A 735 12.27 -23.97 2.29
CA ARG A 735 12.60 -22.87 1.37
C ARG A 735 12.47 -23.28 -0.10
N GLY A 736 11.47 -22.73 -0.79
CA GLY A 736 11.19 -23.01 -2.20
C GLY A 736 10.31 -24.23 -2.46
N ASP A 737 9.73 -24.85 -1.43
CA ASP A 737 8.67 -25.85 -1.60
C ASP A 737 7.47 -25.24 -2.33
N SER A 738 6.86 -26.05 -3.20
CA SER A 738 5.74 -25.67 -4.05
C SER A 738 4.46 -26.35 -3.57
N VAL A 739 3.45 -25.56 -3.22
CA VAL A 739 2.12 -26.01 -2.79
C VAL A 739 1.13 -25.71 -3.92
N GLN A 740 0.87 -26.71 -4.74
CA GLN A 740 -0.11 -26.63 -5.82
C GLN A 740 -1.49 -27.02 -5.28
N LEU A 741 -2.36 -26.01 -5.16
CA LEU A 741 -3.76 -26.19 -4.74
C LEU A 741 -4.58 -26.78 -5.90
N THR A 742 -4.34 -26.31 -7.12
CA THR A 742 -5.03 -26.75 -8.34
C THR A 742 -4.09 -26.68 -9.55
N HIS A 743 -4.53 -27.18 -10.71
CA HIS A 743 -3.77 -27.06 -11.96
C HIS A 743 -3.44 -25.60 -12.36
N ARG A 744 -4.10 -24.59 -11.77
CA ARG A 744 -3.88 -23.16 -12.02
C ARG A 744 -3.13 -22.44 -10.90
N ILE A 745 -3.26 -22.91 -9.66
CA ILE A 745 -2.85 -22.16 -8.47
C ILE A 745 -1.75 -22.93 -7.74
N ASN A 746 -0.55 -22.35 -7.75
CA ASN A 746 0.65 -22.89 -7.14
C ASN A 746 1.36 -21.80 -6.32
N MET A 747 1.58 -22.06 -5.03
CA MET A 747 2.23 -21.16 -4.09
C MET A 747 3.66 -21.65 -3.82
N ILE A 748 4.61 -20.74 -3.62
CA ILE A 748 6.02 -21.10 -3.36
C ILE A 748 6.45 -20.46 -2.04
N PHE A 749 6.83 -21.28 -1.06
CA PHE A 749 7.25 -20.77 0.25
C PHE A 749 8.64 -20.11 0.20
N LYS A 750 8.77 -18.93 0.80
CA LYS A 750 10.01 -18.15 0.87
C LYS A 750 10.15 -17.50 2.26
N PRO A 751 11.05 -17.98 3.14
CA PRO A 751 11.38 -17.26 4.37
C PRO A 751 12.12 -15.95 4.04
N GLN A 752 11.98 -14.94 4.91
CA GLN A 752 12.53 -13.59 4.70
C GLN A 752 13.80 -13.29 5.53
N LEU A 753 14.10 -14.10 6.55
CA LEU A 753 15.36 -13.99 7.32
C LEU A 753 16.50 -14.77 6.63
N VAL A 754 17.71 -14.21 6.71
CA VAL A 754 18.96 -14.84 6.26
C VAL A 754 19.96 -14.81 7.41
N THR A 755 19.85 -15.80 8.29
CA THR A 755 21.03 -16.49 8.80
C THR A 755 21.33 -17.64 7.84
N ASP A 756 22.60 -17.97 7.62
CA ASP A 756 22.92 -19.26 7.00
C ASP A 756 22.47 -20.37 7.97
N GLU A 757 21.46 -21.16 7.59
CA GLU A 757 21.09 -22.36 8.35
C GLU A 757 22.34 -23.25 8.43
N PRO A 758 22.76 -23.73 9.61
CA PRO A 758 23.96 -24.54 9.73
C PRO A 758 23.86 -25.77 8.82
N GLU A 759 24.69 -25.86 7.78
CA GLU A 759 24.81 -27.12 7.04
C GLU A 759 25.17 -28.24 8.03
N PHE A 760 24.64 -29.45 7.83
CA PHE A 760 25.11 -30.64 8.54
C PHE A 760 26.65 -30.66 8.56
N ASP A 761 27.26 -31.06 9.68
CA ASP A 761 28.68 -31.36 9.66
C ASP A 761 29.00 -32.50 8.67
N GLU A 762 30.26 -32.59 8.25
CA GLU A 762 30.71 -33.53 7.21
C GLU A 762 30.38 -35.00 7.59
N MET A 763 30.33 -35.32 8.89
CA MET A 763 30.06 -36.66 9.42
C MET A 763 28.55 -36.98 9.36
N CYS A 764 27.70 -36.09 9.89
CA CYS A 764 26.24 -36.26 9.91
C CYS A 764 25.65 -36.42 8.50
N ARG A 765 26.25 -35.80 7.47
CA ARG A 765 25.88 -36.04 6.06
C ARG A 765 26.11 -37.49 5.63
N ILE A 766 27.28 -38.04 5.96
CA ILE A 766 27.70 -39.39 5.54
C ILE A 766 26.91 -40.45 6.30
N GLU A 767 26.73 -40.26 7.60
CA GLU A 767 26.02 -41.21 8.47
C GLU A 767 24.52 -41.26 8.16
N SER A 768 23.88 -40.10 7.99
CA SER A 768 22.46 -40.05 7.61
C SER A 768 22.18 -40.57 6.21
N ALA A 769 23.17 -40.62 5.31
CA ALA A 769 23.05 -41.29 4.02
C ALA A 769 22.85 -42.81 4.16
N ALA A 770 23.46 -43.46 5.16
CA ALA A 770 23.36 -44.91 5.35
C ALA A 770 21.92 -45.35 5.71
N PHE A 771 21.25 -44.63 6.62
CA PHE A 771 19.86 -44.89 6.98
C PHE A 771 18.82 -44.07 6.17
N ALA A 772 19.24 -43.34 5.13
CA ALA A 772 18.37 -42.52 4.28
C ALA A 772 17.23 -43.29 3.60
N HIS A 773 17.28 -44.63 3.60
CA HIS A 773 16.26 -45.54 3.12
C HIS A 773 15.14 -45.82 4.14
N GLN A 774 15.39 -45.63 5.45
CA GLN A 774 14.37 -45.71 6.52
C GLN A 774 13.87 -44.32 6.92
N TYR A 775 14.78 -43.38 7.20
CA TYR A 775 14.46 -42.01 7.62
C TYR A 775 15.26 -41.02 6.79
N ARG A 776 14.58 -40.05 6.19
CA ARG A 776 15.21 -38.87 5.62
C ARG A 776 15.33 -37.81 6.72
N LEU A 777 16.53 -37.67 7.29
CA LEU A 777 16.91 -36.48 8.05
C LEU A 777 16.95 -35.26 7.11
N THR A 778 16.72 -34.06 7.62
CA THR A 778 16.90 -32.81 6.87
C THR A 778 17.79 -31.84 7.64
N GLU A 779 18.45 -30.93 6.93
CA GLU A 779 19.32 -29.89 7.49
C GLU A 779 18.55 -28.89 8.39
N ARG A 780 17.20 -28.99 8.45
CA ARG A 780 16.36 -28.08 9.22
C ARG A 780 16.36 -28.44 10.71
N ILE A 781 17.01 -27.60 11.50
CA ILE A 781 16.96 -27.62 12.96
C ILE A 781 15.55 -27.23 13.45
N LEU A 782 15.07 -27.96 14.45
CA LEU A 782 13.85 -27.71 15.24
C LEU A 782 14.18 -27.13 16.62
N GLY A 783 15.34 -27.46 17.18
CA GLY A 783 15.82 -26.97 18.47
C GLY A 783 17.30 -27.33 18.67
N LYS A 784 18.04 -26.54 19.44
CA LYS A 784 19.50 -26.67 19.58
C LYS A 784 19.89 -26.48 21.05
N GLY A 785 20.57 -27.46 21.62
CA GLY A 785 21.10 -27.42 22.99
C GLY A 785 22.62 -27.61 23.00
N GLY A 786 23.27 -27.30 24.14
CA GLY A 786 24.74 -27.26 24.25
C GLY A 786 25.49 -28.59 24.03
N CYS A 787 24.80 -29.71 23.80
CA CYS A 787 25.39 -31.02 23.50
C CYS A 787 24.60 -31.85 22.46
N ALA A 788 23.53 -31.31 21.87
CA ALA A 788 22.65 -32.04 20.94
C ALA A 788 21.84 -31.07 20.06
N ALA A 789 21.57 -31.47 18.82
CA ALA A 789 20.71 -30.72 17.91
C ALA A 789 19.51 -31.60 17.50
N VAL A 790 18.31 -31.03 17.54
CA VAL A 790 17.08 -31.70 17.11
C VAL A 790 16.79 -31.26 15.69
N TYR A 791 16.78 -32.21 14.75
CA TYR A 791 16.50 -31.99 13.34
C TYR A 791 15.13 -32.53 12.96
N PHE A 792 14.56 -32.00 11.89
CA PHE A 792 13.34 -32.52 11.29
C PHE A 792 13.62 -33.79 10.46
N ALA A 793 12.80 -34.82 10.63
CA ALA A 793 12.94 -36.09 9.91
C ALA A 793 11.61 -36.58 9.31
N ILE A 794 11.72 -37.32 8.20
CA ILE A 794 10.58 -37.97 7.52
C ILE A 794 10.85 -39.47 7.41
N LYS A 795 9.94 -40.29 7.94
CA LYS A 795 10.00 -41.76 7.82
C LYS A 795 9.56 -42.18 6.42
N ARG A 796 10.41 -42.91 5.69
CA ARG A 796 10.33 -43.10 4.23
C ARG A 796 9.12 -43.89 3.75
N ASN A 797 8.66 -44.87 4.53
CA ASN A 797 7.57 -45.76 4.14
C ASN A 797 6.17 -45.22 4.49
N THR A 798 6.04 -44.33 5.47
CA THR A 798 4.76 -43.72 5.88
C THR A 798 4.63 -42.24 5.52
N GLY A 799 5.74 -41.55 5.20
CA GLY A 799 5.77 -40.09 5.05
C GLY A 799 5.61 -39.31 6.35
N GLN A 800 5.50 -40.01 7.49
CA GLN A 800 5.25 -39.42 8.81
C GLN A 800 6.45 -38.59 9.29
N GLN A 801 6.15 -37.49 9.97
CA GLN A 801 7.12 -36.51 10.45
C GLN A 801 7.53 -36.80 11.91
N PHE A 802 8.83 -36.69 12.17
CA PHE A 802 9.45 -36.96 13.47
C PHE A 802 10.46 -35.87 13.82
N ALA A 803 10.70 -35.68 15.11
CA ALA A 803 11.89 -35.01 15.61
C ALA A 803 13.03 -36.02 15.70
N CYS A 804 14.25 -35.65 15.31
CA CYS A 804 15.44 -36.50 15.44
C CYS A 804 16.49 -35.78 16.29
N LYS A 805 16.66 -36.21 17.55
CA LYS A 805 17.70 -35.69 18.46
C LYS A 805 19.02 -36.35 18.08
N VAL A 806 19.95 -35.56 17.53
CA VAL A 806 21.29 -35.99 17.09
C VAL A 806 22.31 -35.61 18.15
N ILE A 807 23.11 -36.59 18.56
CA ILE A 807 23.95 -36.52 19.76
C ILE A 807 25.31 -37.16 19.45
N GLY A 808 26.38 -36.36 19.52
CA GLY A 808 27.72 -36.81 19.19
C GLY A 808 28.29 -37.84 20.17
N GLN A 809 29.10 -38.76 19.65
CA GLN A 809 29.92 -39.70 20.40
C GLN A 809 31.40 -39.31 20.24
N GLU A 810 32.06 -38.98 21.35
CA GLU A 810 33.51 -38.72 21.37
C GLU A 810 34.26 -40.06 21.53
N GLU A 811 35.19 -40.38 20.63
CA GLU A 811 36.09 -41.52 20.78
C GLU A 811 37.25 -41.18 21.75
N ASP A 812 37.41 -41.99 22.80
CA ASP A 812 38.47 -41.88 23.80
C ASP A 812 39.83 -42.40 23.26
N PHE A 813 40.37 -41.75 22.22
CA PHE A 813 41.57 -42.21 21.48
C PHE A 813 42.89 -41.55 21.93
N THR A 814 43.05 -41.17 23.20
CA THR A 814 44.37 -40.77 23.75
C THR A 814 44.68 -41.31 25.14
N TRP A 815 45.91 -41.79 25.34
CA TRP A 815 46.35 -42.48 26.56
C TRP A 815 47.03 -41.49 27.53
N SER A 816 46.27 -40.79 28.39
CA SER A 816 46.86 -39.98 29.48
C SER A 816 45.93 -39.77 30.69
N ARG A 817 46.53 -39.50 31.87
CA ARG A 817 45.82 -39.39 33.16
C ARG A 817 45.63 -37.93 33.61
N SER A 818 44.43 -37.36 33.48
CA SER A 818 43.92 -36.36 34.46
C SER A 818 42.44 -35.97 34.25
N MET A 819 41.60 -36.24 35.26
CA MET A 819 40.29 -35.62 35.60
C MET A 819 39.20 -35.49 34.48
N PRO A 820 38.08 -36.23 34.58
CA PRO A 820 37.03 -36.24 33.55
C PRO A 820 35.90 -35.20 33.76
N SER A 821 35.53 -34.48 32.69
CA SER A 821 34.32 -33.64 32.63
C SER A 821 33.46 -33.86 31.38
N ALA A 822 33.91 -34.70 30.42
CA ALA A 822 33.19 -35.04 29.19
C ALA A 822 32.33 -36.31 29.32
N ALA A 823 32.89 -37.41 29.84
CA ALA A 823 32.31 -38.76 29.88
C ALA A 823 30.94 -38.92 30.60
N ARG A 824 30.38 -37.86 31.22
CA ARG A 824 29.01 -37.87 31.74
C ARG A 824 27.92 -37.65 30.67
N ARG A 825 28.27 -37.08 29.50
CA ARG A 825 27.30 -36.49 28.56
C ARG A 825 26.55 -37.54 27.74
N SER A 826 27.25 -38.46 27.06
CA SER A 826 26.63 -39.55 26.28
C SER A 826 25.78 -40.49 27.15
N GLY A 827 26.16 -40.65 28.43
CA GLY A 827 25.37 -41.37 29.44
C GLY A 827 24.03 -40.72 29.84
N SER A 828 23.74 -39.49 29.37
CA SER A 828 22.42 -38.86 29.49
C SER A 828 21.48 -39.32 28.37
N ALA A 829 21.97 -39.31 27.13
CA ALA A 829 21.24 -39.77 25.93
C ALA A 829 20.87 -41.25 26.00
N ILE A 830 21.81 -42.11 26.40
CA ILE A 830 21.56 -43.54 26.57
C ILE A 830 20.51 -43.78 27.67
N ARG A 831 20.47 -42.96 28.72
CA ARG A 831 19.46 -43.05 29.78
C ARG A 831 18.07 -42.63 29.31
N GLU A 832 17.97 -41.54 28.55
CA GLU A 832 16.72 -41.09 27.92
C GLU A 832 16.11 -42.23 27.08
N VAL A 833 16.93 -42.86 26.23
CA VAL A 833 16.53 -44.02 25.42
C VAL A 833 16.12 -45.22 26.30
N GLU A 834 16.90 -45.58 27.33
CA GLU A 834 16.60 -46.71 28.21
C GLU A 834 15.36 -46.52 29.09
N VAL A 835 14.94 -45.27 29.33
CA VAL A 835 13.67 -44.95 29.99
C VAL A 835 12.53 -45.00 28.97
N LEU A 836 12.63 -44.26 27.86
CA LEU A 836 11.56 -44.15 26.86
C LEU A 836 11.21 -45.50 26.17
N LYS A 837 12.18 -46.40 26.00
CA LYS A 837 11.97 -47.80 25.55
C LYS A 837 10.88 -48.56 26.31
N LYS A 838 10.59 -48.17 27.56
CA LYS A 838 9.74 -48.90 28.51
C LYS A 838 8.42 -48.17 28.79
N LEU A 839 8.13 -47.10 28.06
CA LEU A 839 6.99 -46.21 28.29
C LEU A 839 6.11 -46.09 27.03
N SER A 840 4.79 -46.05 27.23
CA SER A 840 3.78 -45.88 26.17
C SER A 840 2.52 -45.27 26.80
N HIS A 841 2.38 -43.95 26.71
CA HIS A 841 1.28 -43.17 27.31
C HIS A 841 1.03 -41.91 26.48
N PRO A 842 -0.22 -41.46 26.25
CA PRO A 842 -0.50 -40.32 25.37
C PRO A 842 0.20 -39.03 25.78
N ASN A 843 0.35 -38.76 27.08
CA ASN A 843 0.98 -37.53 27.57
C ASN A 843 2.49 -37.66 27.86
N VAL A 844 3.16 -38.68 27.28
CA VAL A 844 4.62 -38.88 27.32
C VAL A 844 5.15 -38.97 25.89
N ILE A 845 6.34 -38.44 25.62
CA ILE A 845 6.95 -38.45 24.29
C ILE A 845 7.17 -39.90 23.78
N SER A 846 6.60 -40.22 22.61
CA SER A 846 6.76 -41.53 21.97
C SER A 846 8.08 -41.63 21.21
N LEU A 847 8.81 -42.73 21.44
CA LEU A 847 10.05 -43.10 20.73
C LEU A 847 9.72 -44.08 19.58
N ASP A 848 10.21 -43.81 18.37
CA ASP A 848 9.89 -44.59 17.16
C ASP A 848 11.08 -45.42 16.65
N LYS A 849 12.30 -44.89 16.77
CA LYS A 849 13.56 -45.59 16.43
C LYS A 849 14.75 -44.93 17.13
N VAL A 850 15.80 -45.70 17.39
CA VAL A 850 17.15 -45.20 17.66
C VAL A 850 18.12 -45.83 16.68
N ILE A 851 18.98 -45.02 16.07
CA ILE A 851 20.09 -45.49 15.24
C ILE A 851 21.39 -45.02 15.88
N THR A 852 22.32 -45.94 16.12
CA THR A 852 23.68 -45.66 16.58
C THR A 852 24.67 -45.88 15.45
N THR A 853 25.65 -45.00 15.37
CA THR A 853 26.80 -45.10 14.46
C THR A 853 28.08 -44.90 15.27
N PRO A 854 29.30 -45.04 14.71
CA PRO A 854 30.53 -44.74 15.44
C PRO A 854 30.59 -43.31 16.01
N PHE A 855 30.07 -42.31 15.30
CA PHE A 855 30.23 -40.89 15.67
C PHE A 855 28.97 -40.21 16.24
N ASN A 856 27.77 -40.79 16.09
CA ASN A 856 26.52 -40.17 16.52
C ASN A 856 25.48 -41.17 17.04
N ILE A 857 24.50 -40.64 17.78
CA ILE A 857 23.24 -41.29 18.15
C ILE A 857 22.09 -40.46 17.59
N TYR A 858 21.19 -41.11 16.84
CA TYR A 858 20.02 -40.52 16.20
C TYR A 858 18.75 -41.07 16.88
N VAL A 859 18.06 -40.24 17.67
CA VAL A 859 16.86 -40.63 18.44
C VAL A 859 15.61 -40.04 17.78
N PHE A 860 14.76 -40.88 17.18
CA PHE A 860 13.56 -40.46 16.45
C PHE A 860 12.32 -40.48 17.37
N GLN A 861 11.78 -39.29 17.66
CA GLN A 861 10.68 -39.02 18.60
C GLN A 861 9.47 -38.38 17.89
N GLU A 862 8.28 -38.54 18.47
CA GLU A 862 7.04 -37.91 17.97
C GLU A 862 7.18 -36.38 17.85
N LEU A 863 6.73 -35.80 16.73
CA LEU A 863 6.83 -34.36 16.48
C LEU A 863 5.59 -33.61 17.01
N ALA A 864 5.75 -32.85 18.09
CA ALA A 864 4.81 -31.80 18.46
C ALA A 864 4.96 -30.61 17.49
N THR A 865 3.85 -30.00 17.06
CA THR A 865 3.83 -28.98 15.98
C THR A 865 3.39 -27.58 16.42
N ARG A 866 3.12 -27.36 17.72
CA ARG A 866 2.82 -26.03 18.30
C ARG A 866 3.74 -25.65 19.46
N GLY A 867 4.96 -26.18 19.45
CA GLY A 867 6.00 -25.85 20.43
C GLY A 867 5.69 -26.30 21.85
N ASP A 868 6.29 -25.62 22.82
CA ASP A 868 6.21 -25.88 24.25
C ASP A 868 5.12 -25.05 24.96
N LEU A 869 4.97 -25.28 26.27
CA LEU A 869 3.96 -24.62 27.12
C LEU A 869 4.36 -23.19 27.51
N LEU A 870 5.67 -22.87 27.57
CA LEU A 870 6.13 -21.49 27.82
C LEU A 870 5.69 -20.58 26.67
N SER A 871 6.07 -20.95 25.45
CA SER A 871 5.66 -20.31 24.18
C SER A 871 4.12 -20.16 24.03
N TYR A 872 3.35 -21.03 24.69
CA TYR A 872 1.89 -20.95 24.75
C TYR A 872 1.38 -19.96 25.82
N MET A 873 2.02 -19.91 26.99
CA MET A 873 1.72 -18.94 28.05
C MET A 873 1.99 -17.52 27.56
N ASP A 874 3.17 -17.26 27.02
CA ASP A 874 3.60 -15.93 26.57
C ASP A 874 2.67 -15.37 25.48
N LYS A 875 2.26 -16.22 24.54
CA LYS A 875 1.31 -15.82 23.48
C LYS A 875 -0.12 -15.65 23.97
N LYS A 876 -0.60 -16.51 24.88
CA LYS A 876 -2.02 -16.52 25.30
C LYS A 876 -2.32 -15.49 26.39
N GLY A 877 -1.35 -15.16 27.23
CA GLY A 877 -1.56 -14.38 28.44
C GLY A 877 -2.48 -15.11 29.44
N LYS A 878 -3.21 -14.32 30.24
CA LYS A 878 -4.06 -14.79 31.34
C LYS A 878 -5.01 -15.93 30.92
N MET A 879 -4.85 -17.09 31.56
CA MET A 879 -5.69 -18.27 31.34
C MET A 879 -6.80 -18.39 32.39
N SER A 880 -7.91 -19.04 32.05
CA SER A 880 -8.98 -19.33 33.02
C SER A 880 -8.68 -20.59 33.86
N GLU A 881 -9.23 -20.67 35.07
CA GLU A 881 -9.07 -21.84 35.96
C GLU A 881 -9.38 -23.17 35.25
N THR A 882 -10.39 -23.21 34.38
CA THR A 882 -10.73 -24.39 33.57
C THR A 882 -9.62 -24.80 32.60
N GLN A 883 -8.98 -23.83 31.94
CA GLN A 883 -7.87 -24.10 31.02
C GLN A 883 -6.64 -24.61 31.78
N VAL A 884 -6.29 -23.97 32.90
CA VAL A 884 -5.20 -24.42 33.79
C VAL A 884 -5.47 -25.84 34.30
N ALA A 885 -6.70 -26.13 34.77
CA ALA A 885 -7.08 -27.46 35.25
C ALA A 885 -7.01 -28.54 34.16
N VAL A 886 -7.37 -28.24 32.90
CA VAL A 886 -7.23 -29.18 31.77
C VAL A 886 -5.75 -29.47 31.44
N ILE A 887 -4.88 -28.46 31.49
CA ILE A 887 -3.43 -28.61 31.27
C ILE A 887 -2.82 -29.45 32.40
N ILE A 888 -3.09 -29.09 33.66
CA ILE A 888 -2.57 -29.79 34.84
C ILE A 888 -3.09 -31.22 34.93
N LYS A 889 -4.36 -31.51 34.58
CA LYS A 889 -4.87 -32.89 34.55
C LYS A 889 -4.05 -33.77 33.60
N GLN A 890 -3.73 -33.31 32.39
CA GLN A 890 -2.92 -34.07 31.44
C GLN A 890 -1.49 -34.31 31.94
N LEU A 891 -0.88 -33.31 32.57
CA LEU A 891 0.45 -33.44 33.19
C LEU A 891 0.43 -34.44 34.36
N LEU A 892 -0.62 -34.41 35.19
CA LEU A 892 -0.80 -35.36 36.29
C LEU A 892 -0.99 -36.80 35.83
N GLU A 893 -1.71 -37.05 34.72
CA GLU A 893 -1.84 -38.39 34.16
C GLU A 893 -0.48 -38.92 33.68
N ALA A 894 0.35 -38.07 33.03
CA ALA A 894 1.74 -38.41 32.69
C ALA A 894 2.58 -38.75 33.93
N VAL A 895 2.60 -37.89 34.95
CA VAL A 895 3.39 -38.10 36.18
C VAL A 895 2.91 -39.32 36.96
N ASN A 896 1.59 -39.54 37.05
CA ASN A 896 0.99 -40.74 37.63
C ASN A 896 1.44 -42.01 36.88
N TYR A 897 1.40 -41.99 35.55
CA TYR A 897 1.91 -43.09 34.72
C TYR A 897 3.39 -43.39 34.99
N LEU A 898 4.27 -42.38 34.96
CA LEU A 898 5.71 -42.53 35.26
C LEU A 898 5.94 -43.08 36.67
N HIS A 899 5.26 -42.52 37.67
CA HIS A 899 5.42 -42.88 39.08
C HIS A 899 4.95 -44.30 39.40
N ASN A 900 4.02 -44.86 38.61
CA ASN A 900 3.62 -46.26 38.70
C ASN A 900 4.61 -47.21 38.00
N HIS A 901 5.33 -46.74 36.97
CA HIS A 901 6.44 -47.45 36.32
C HIS A 901 7.79 -47.27 37.04
N ASN A 902 7.79 -46.68 38.24
CA ASN A 902 8.99 -46.36 39.03
C ASN A 902 10.01 -45.46 38.30
N VAL A 903 9.52 -44.61 37.39
CA VAL A 903 10.28 -43.53 36.75
C VAL A 903 9.97 -42.21 37.47
N VAL A 904 10.98 -41.37 37.65
CA VAL A 904 10.88 -39.98 38.13
C VAL A 904 11.47 -39.08 37.07
N HIS A 905 10.82 -37.97 36.71
CA HIS A 905 11.23 -37.10 35.59
C HIS A 905 12.39 -36.18 35.99
N ARG A 906 12.25 -35.51 37.14
CA ARG A 906 13.24 -34.65 37.81
C ARG A 906 13.60 -33.34 37.10
N ASP A 907 12.99 -33.06 35.95
CA ASP A 907 13.02 -31.76 35.27
C ASP A 907 11.68 -31.49 34.58
N ILE A 908 10.63 -31.19 35.37
CA ILE A 908 9.30 -30.82 34.85
C ILE A 908 9.18 -29.30 34.91
N LYS A 909 8.89 -28.68 33.78
CA LYS A 909 8.82 -27.23 33.57
C LYS A 909 8.12 -26.92 32.24
N PRO A 910 7.61 -25.70 32.00
CA PRO A 910 6.85 -25.38 30.79
C PRO A 910 7.60 -25.67 29.48
N GLU A 911 8.92 -25.45 29.42
CA GLU A 911 9.72 -25.70 28.21
C GLU A 911 9.80 -27.20 27.85
N ASN A 912 9.74 -28.09 28.85
CA ASN A 912 9.78 -29.54 28.67
C ASN A 912 8.38 -30.14 28.42
N ILE A 913 7.35 -29.31 28.27
CA ILE A 913 5.95 -29.72 28.09
C ILE A 913 5.49 -29.26 26.70
N LEU A 914 5.39 -30.20 25.76
CA LEU A 914 5.08 -29.92 24.35
C LEU A 914 3.58 -29.94 24.06
N MET A 915 3.16 -29.07 23.13
CA MET A 915 1.78 -28.85 22.72
C MET A 915 1.56 -29.35 21.28
N THR A 916 0.60 -30.26 21.10
CA THR A 916 0.18 -30.71 19.75
C THR A 916 -0.74 -29.72 19.06
N THR A 917 -1.51 -28.94 19.81
CA THR A 917 -2.37 -27.86 19.32
C THR A 917 -2.57 -26.80 20.41
N TRP A 918 -2.69 -25.53 20.01
CA TRP A 918 -2.99 -24.40 20.91
C TRP A 918 -4.48 -24.23 21.23
N LYS A 919 -5.35 -25.04 20.60
CA LYS A 919 -6.79 -25.08 20.94
C LYS A 919 -6.97 -25.60 22.37
N ASP A 920 -7.93 -25.03 23.10
CA ASP A 920 -8.30 -25.50 24.43
C ASP A 920 -8.66 -27.01 24.38
N GLY A 921 -8.14 -27.79 25.33
CA GLY A 921 -8.26 -29.25 25.29
C GLY A 921 -7.31 -29.96 24.31
N GLY A 922 -6.27 -29.28 23.83
CA GLY A 922 -5.19 -29.90 23.04
C GLY A 922 -4.37 -30.92 23.82
N ARG A 923 -3.81 -31.92 23.12
CA ARG A 923 -2.93 -32.94 23.74
C ARG A 923 -1.59 -32.34 24.12
N LEU A 924 -1.27 -32.46 25.39
CA LEU A 924 0.01 -32.14 26.05
C LEU A 924 0.93 -33.37 26.04
N ILE A 925 2.23 -33.20 25.85
CA ILE A 925 3.24 -34.28 25.83
C ILE A 925 4.44 -33.88 26.68
N LEU A 926 4.73 -34.62 27.76
CA LEU A 926 5.94 -34.44 28.56
C LEU A 926 7.18 -34.97 27.82
N ASN A 927 8.26 -34.19 27.80
CA ASN A 927 9.47 -34.40 26.99
C ASN A 927 10.77 -34.20 27.80
N ASP A 928 11.90 -34.58 27.19
CA ASP A 928 13.29 -34.58 27.70
C ASP A 928 13.56 -35.42 28.95
N PHE A 929 13.62 -36.73 28.73
CA PHE A 929 13.90 -37.73 29.75
C PHE A 929 15.40 -37.89 30.07
N GLY A 930 16.29 -36.98 29.60
CA GLY A 930 17.72 -37.03 29.91
C GLY A 930 18.03 -36.95 31.42
N HIS A 931 17.22 -36.20 32.17
CA HIS A 931 17.30 -36.13 33.63
C HIS A 931 16.49 -37.20 34.36
N ALA A 932 15.66 -37.99 33.67
CA ALA A 932 14.83 -39.01 34.29
C ALA A 932 15.64 -40.12 34.97
N LYS A 933 15.02 -40.85 35.91
CA LYS A 933 15.63 -42.02 36.55
C LYS A 933 14.60 -43.09 36.91
N THR A 934 14.89 -44.33 36.52
CA THR A 934 14.17 -45.54 36.97
C THR A 934 14.73 -46.01 38.32
N LEU A 935 13.86 -46.42 39.24
CA LEU A 935 14.23 -46.75 40.63
C LEU A 935 14.50 -48.26 40.85
N VAL A 936 15.11 -48.97 39.90
CA VAL A 936 15.20 -50.46 39.92
C VAL A 936 16.58 -51.03 40.26
N ASP A 937 17.67 -50.39 39.84
CA ASP A 937 18.98 -51.05 39.69
C ASP A 937 19.82 -51.14 40.99
N PHE A 938 19.22 -51.54 42.12
CA PHE A 938 19.92 -51.91 43.35
C PHE A 938 19.21 -53.09 44.05
N GLU A 939 19.50 -54.30 43.59
CA GLU A 939 18.86 -55.54 44.04
C GLU A 939 19.34 -56.06 45.42
N GLN A 940 20.04 -55.23 46.20
CA GLN A 940 20.56 -55.55 47.55
C GLN A 940 20.06 -54.58 48.64
N ALA A 941 18.75 -54.33 48.66
CA ALA A 941 18.07 -53.67 49.78
C ALA A 941 16.62 -54.18 49.98
N ALA A 942 16.37 -55.46 49.70
CA ALA A 942 15.04 -56.07 49.83
C ALA A 942 14.71 -56.43 51.30
N ASN A 943 14.60 -55.43 52.18
CA ASN A 943 13.92 -55.54 53.47
C ASN A 943 13.56 -54.15 54.05
N ALA A 944 12.47 -54.09 54.82
CA ALA A 944 11.80 -52.89 55.33
C ALA A 944 11.14 -51.98 54.26
N ALA A 945 10.07 -51.29 54.66
CA ALA A 945 9.19 -50.51 53.77
C ALA A 945 9.73 -49.08 53.48
N GLY A 946 11.01 -48.97 53.13
CA GLY A 946 11.68 -47.69 52.89
C GLY A 946 11.31 -47.02 51.56
N VAL A 947 11.07 -45.71 51.59
CA VAL A 947 10.93 -44.88 50.38
C VAL A 947 12.26 -44.89 49.61
N ARG A 948 12.24 -45.30 48.32
CA ARG A 948 13.46 -45.38 47.49
C ARG A 948 14.04 -43.97 47.27
N ARG A 949 15.26 -43.74 47.77
CA ARG A 949 15.94 -42.43 47.80
C ARG A 949 16.89 -42.18 46.63
N MET A 950 17.08 -40.91 46.30
CA MET A 950 17.98 -40.41 45.25
C MET A 950 18.92 -39.31 45.77
N TYR A 951 20.13 -39.23 45.21
CA TYR A 951 21.27 -38.47 45.76
C TYR A 951 22.04 -37.66 44.70
N THR A 952 21.40 -37.33 43.57
CA THR A 952 22.04 -36.60 42.46
C THR A 952 21.29 -35.30 42.20
N MET A 953 21.95 -34.16 42.39
CA MET A 953 21.39 -32.85 42.04
C MET A 953 21.26 -32.72 40.51
N VAL A 954 20.02 -32.62 40.03
CA VAL A 954 19.61 -32.39 38.62
C VAL A 954 18.28 -31.63 38.62
N GLY A 955 17.90 -31.04 37.47
CA GLY A 955 16.69 -30.24 37.28
C GLY A 955 16.98 -28.75 37.06
N THR A 956 15.98 -28.02 36.57
CA THR A 956 16.05 -26.59 36.24
C THR A 956 15.77 -25.71 37.46
N VAL A 957 16.58 -24.66 37.63
CA VAL A 957 16.42 -23.65 38.69
C VAL A 957 15.00 -23.05 38.65
N GLY A 958 14.39 -22.85 39.82
CA GLY A 958 13.00 -22.40 39.95
C GLY A 958 11.94 -23.51 39.93
N TYR A 959 12.26 -24.72 39.44
CA TYR A 959 11.36 -25.89 39.44
C TYR A 959 11.82 -27.04 40.34
N ILE A 960 13.03 -26.96 40.90
CA ILE A 960 13.61 -27.94 41.83
C ILE A 960 12.93 -27.89 43.21
N ALA A 961 12.62 -29.05 43.77
CA ALA A 961 12.09 -29.19 45.14
C ALA A 961 13.19 -28.92 46.21
N PRO A 962 12.85 -28.29 47.36
CA PRO A 962 13.84 -27.84 48.34
C PRO A 962 14.70 -28.98 48.90
N GLU A 963 14.15 -30.19 49.09
CA GLU A 963 14.90 -31.34 49.58
C GLU A 963 16.03 -31.81 48.64
N VAL A 964 15.97 -31.51 47.34
CA VAL A 964 17.08 -31.75 46.40
C VAL A 964 18.21 -30.76 46.69
N SER A 965 17.87 -29.49 46.91
CA SER A 965 18.82 -28.40 47.17
C SER A 965 19.55 -28.53 48.51
N ARG A 966 18.89 -29.13 49.54
CA ARG A 966 19.50 -29.43 50.85
C ARG A 966 20.79 -30.26 50.74
N GLN A 967 20.98 -31.03 49.66
CA GLN A 967 22.19 -31.84 49.38
C GLN A 967 23.48 -31.01 49.15
N LYS A 968 23.40 -29.66 49.11
CA LYS A 968 24.57 -28.76 49.05
C LYS A 968 25.33 -28.57 50.37
N ARG A 969 24.70 -28.78 51.54
CA ARG A 969 25.35 -28.48 52.83
C ARG A 969 26.36 -29.58 53.19
N VAL A 970 27.57 -29.18 53.56
CA VAL A 970 28.72 -30.09 53.79
C VAL A 970 28.63 -30.79 55.15
N ASP A 971 27.89 -30.19 56.09
CA ASP A 971 27.97 -30.47 57.52
C ASP A 971 26.85 -31.40 58.04
N LEU A 972 26.00 -31.90 57.14
CA LEU A 972 24.95 -32.88 57.42
C LEU A 972 25.21 -34.15 56.61
N GLU A 973 24.91 -35.30 57.22
CA GLU A 973 25.11 -36.60 56.58
C GLU A 973 24.39 -36.71 55.23
N ARG A 974 25.04 -37.37 54.26
CA ARG A 974 24.47 -37.67 52.94
C ARG A 974 23.36 -38.75 52.97
N SER A 975 22.76 -39.02 54.12
CA SER A 975 21.97 -40.22 54.44
C SER A 975 20.47 -40.12 54.12
N SER A 976 19.91 -38.93 53.90
CA SER A 976 18.46 -38.74 53.71
C SER A 976 17.96 -38.91 52.26
N GLY A 977 18.67 -38.36 51.27
CA GLY A 977 18.24 -38.35 49.87
C GLY A 977 16.88 -37.68 49.61
N TYR A 978 16.33 -37.82 48.40
CA TYR A 978 14.97 -37.36 48.05
C TYR A 978 14.15 -38.46 47.35
N SER A 979 12.83 -38.40 47.44
CA SER A 979 11.88 -39.36 46.85
C SER A 979 11.36 -38.96 45.45
N LYS A 980 10.35 -39.68 44.93
CA LYS A 980 9.63 -39.28 43.70
C LYS A 980 8.70 -38.07 43.87
N ALA A 981 8.49 -37.58 45.10
CA ALA A 981 7.66 -36.41 45.38
C ALA A 981 8.20 -35.10 44.77
N ILE A 982 9.45 -35.09 44.27
CA ILE A 982 10.06 -33.90 43.64
C ILE A 982 9.32 -33.50 42.35
N ASP A 983 8.83 -34.45 41.56
CA ASP A 983 8.05 -34.15 40.33
C ASP A 983 6.75 -33.41 40.68
N MET A 984 6.16 -33.70 41.85
CA MET A 984 4.91 -33.06 42.29
C MET A 984 5.13 -31.62 42.76
N TRP A 985 6.30 -31.29 43.31
CA TRP A 985 6.69 -29.91 43.57
C TRP A 985 6.78 -29.12 42.26
N SER A 986 7.44 -29.68 41.24
CA SER A 986 7.55 -29.08 39.91
C SER A 986 6.19 -28.89 39.23
N VAL A 987 5.27 -29.85 39.36
CA VAL A 987 3.86 -29.68 38.93
C VAL A 987 3.16 -28.54 39.68
N GLY A 988 3.43 -28.36 40.98
CA GLY A 988 2.97 -27.20 41.74
C GLY A 988 3.51 -25.87 41.22
N CYS A 989 4.78 -25.83 40.85
CA CYS A 989 5.43 -24.64 40.26
C CYS A 989 4.82 -24.27 38.90
N VAL A 990 4.62 -25.26 38.01
CA VAL A 990 3.92 -25.09 36.73
C VAL A 990 2.47 -24.64 36.95
N GLY A 991 1.78 -25.21 37.94
CA GLY A 991 0.41 -24.83 38.30
C GLY A 991 0.29 -23.37 38.78
N ALA A 992 1.26 -22.89 39.56
CA ALA A 992 1.32 -21.48 39.96
C ALA A 992 1.61 -20.57 38.76
N ALA A 993 2.61 -20.89 37.94
CA ALA A 993 3.00 -20.08 36.78
C ALA A 993 1.92 -19.97 35.71
N LEU A 994 1.10 -21.03 35.52
CA LEU A 994 -0.08 -20.99 34.64
C LEU A 994 -1.22 -20.09 35.15
N VAL A 995 -1.19 -19.68 36.42
CA VAL A 995 -2.19 -18.79 37.03
C VAL A 995 -1.68 -17.35 37.06
N THR A 996 -0.45 -17.12 37.54
CA THR A 996 0.14 -15.77 37.72
C THR A 996 0.89 -15.26 36.48
N GLY A 997 1.07 -16.10 35.45
CA GLY A 997 1.86 -15.78 34.26
C GLY A 997 3.37 -15.68 34.50
N GLN A 998 3.88 -15.97 35.70
CA GLN A 998 5.30 -15.84 36.07
C GLN A 998 5.81 -17.04 36.88
N ALA A 999 7.10 -17.37 36.73
CA ALA A 999 7.73 -18.42 37.52
C ALA A 999 7.74 -18.06 39.02
N LEU A 1000 7.31 -18.99 39.89
CA LEU A 1000 7.12 -18.74 41.33
C LEU A 1000 8.43 -18.49 42.11
N PHE A 1001 9.55 -19.05 41.64
CA PHE A 1001 10.87 -18.96 42.27
C PHE A 1001 11.94 -18.56 41.22
N PRO A 1002 11.85 -17.38 40.59
CA PRO A 1002 12.62 -17.03 39.38
C PRO A 1002 14.13 -16.88 39.66
N ASP A 1003 14.46 -16.36 40.84
CA ASP A 1003 15.80 -16.26 41.42
C ASP A 1003 16.29 -17.58 42.07
N GLY A 1004 15.46 -18.63 42.04
CA GLY A 1004 15.87 -19.98 42.36
C GLY A 1004 15.99 -20.30 43.85
N SER A 1005 15.29 -19.57 44.72
CA SER A 1005 15.19 -19.76 46.17
C SER A 1005 15.28 -21.22 46.64
N MET A 1006 16.19 -21.52 47.58
CA MET A 1006 16.61 -22.89 47.92
C MET A 1006 16.50 -23.29 49.40
N SER A 1007 16.13 -22.36 50.29
CA SER A 1007 15.80 -22.69 51.68
C SER A 1007 14.30 -22.73 51.92
N ASP A 1008 13.89 -23.59 52.86
CA ASP A 1008 12.50 -23.79 53.26
C ASP A 1008 11.81 -22.46 53.64
N ASP A 1009 12.51 -21.56 54.34
CA ASP A 1009 12.02 -20.23 54.72
C ASP A 1009 11.81 -19.28 53.54
N GLU A 1010 12.64 -19.37 52.49
CA GLU A 1010 12.43 -18.60 51.25
C GLU A 1010 11.23 -19.17 50.51
N CYS A 1011 11.20 -20.49 50.29
CA CYS A 1011 10.09 -21.15 49.60
C CYS A 1011 8.73 -20.84 50.26
N LEU A 1012 8.65 -20.88 51.58
CA LEU A 1012 7.44 -20.52 52.33
C LEU A 1012 7.05 -19.03 52.18
N LYS A 1013 8.01 -18.10 52.03
CA LYS A 1013 7.71 -16.68 51.76
C LYS A 1013 7.11 -16.47 50.37
N HIS A 1014 7.70 -17.06 49.32
CA HIS A 1014 7.15 -16.98 47.96
C HIS A 1014 5.75 -17.65 47.87
N ILE A 1015 5.56 -18.80 48.54
CA ILE A 1015 4.25 -19.47 48.61
C ILE A 1015 3.21 -18.61 49.35
N ALA A 1016 3.62 -17.84 50.36
CA ALA A 1016 2.75 -16.90 51.08
C ALA A 1016 2.47 -15.62 50.28
N SER A 1017 3.44 -15.10 49.51
CA SER A 1017 3.24 -13.88 48.69
C SER A 1017 2.30 -14.10 47.51
N MET A 1018 2.06 -15.34 47.07
CA MET A 1018 0.98 -15.63 46.10
C MET A 1018 -0.39 -15.10 46.58
N GLU A 1019 -0.65 -15.02 47.89
CA GLU A 1019 -1.91 -14.45 48.39
C GLU A 1019 -2.02 -12.92 48.20
N GLN A 1020 -1.00 -12.26 47.66
CA GLN A 1020 -1.00 -10.83 47.29
C GLN A 1020 -1.14 -10.60 45.77
N ASP A 1021 -1.13 -11.68 44.97
CA ASP A 1021 -1.26 -11.65 43.51
C ASP A 1021 -2.74 -11.64 43.09
N GLU A 1022 -3.11 -10.78 42.14
CA GLU A 1022 -4.51 -10.59 41.74
C GLU A 1022 -5.08 -11.80 40.96
N ASP A 1023 -4.29 -12.42 40.09
CA ASP A 1023 -4.69 -13.58 39.29
C ASP A 1023 -4.75 -14.85 40.15
N TRP A 1024 -3.82 -14.99 41.11
CA TRP A 1024 -3.95 -15.97 42.18
C TRP A 1024 -5.24 -15.73 42.97
N GLN A 1025 -5.62 -14.48 43.28
CA GLN A 1025 -6.85 -14.27 44.05
C GLN A 1025 -8.13 -14.65 43.30
N GLU A 1026 -8.19 -14.51 41.97
CA GLU A 1026 -9.30 -15.04 41.15
C GLU A 1026 -9.39 -16.57 41.15
N LEU A 1027 -8.30 -17.31 41.38
CA LEU A 1027 -8.30 -18.78 41.37
C LEU A 1027 -9.24 -19.35 42.45
N GLY A 1028 -10.13 -20.26 42.04
CA GLY A 1028 -11.03 -20.96 42.94
C GLY A 1028 -10.30 -21.72 44.04
N HIS A 1029 -10.92 -21.80 45.22
CA HIS A 1029 -10.38 -22.47 46.41
C HIS A 1029 -9.86 -23.90 46.14
N ARG A 1030 -10.42 -24.60 45.15
CA ARG A 1030 -10.01 -25.96 44.76
C ARG A 1030 -8.65 -25.99 44.07
N GLY A 1031 -8.39 -25.04 43.16
CA GLY A 1031 -7.07 -24.82 42.57
C GLY A 1031 -6.05 -24.40 43.62
N LYS A 1032 -6.39 -23.41 44.47
CA LYS A 1032 -5.51 -22.96 45.58
C LYS A 1032 -5.09 -24.11 46.50
N VAL A 1033 -6.03 -24.98 46.89
CA VAL A 1033 -5.73 -26.18 47.72
C VAL A 1033 -4.87 -27.19 46.96
N PHE A 1034 -5.15 -27.46 45.68
CA PHE A 1034 -4.33 -28.36 44.88
C PHE A 1034 -2.88 -27.87 44.77
N ILE A 1035 -2.65 -26.62 44.36
CA ILE A 1035 -1.30 -26.09 44.11
C ILE A 1035 -0.50 -26.07 45.43
N LYS A 1036 -1.10 -25.64 46.55
CA LYS A 1036 -0.46 -25.66 47.87
C LYS A 1036 -0.15 -27.09 48.36
N GLY A 1037 -1.00 -28.07 48.08
CA GLY A 1037 -0.74 -29.48 48.37
C GLY A 1037 0.39 -30.09 47.53
N CYS A 1038 0.66 -29.54 46.34
CA CYS A 1038 1.83 -29.87 45.53
C CYS A 1038 3.10 -29.16 46.02
N LEU A 1039 2.98 -27.93 46.54
CA LEU A 1039 4.06 -27.11 47.08
C LEU A 1039 4.30 -27.31 48.60
N THR A 1040 3.99 -28.50 49.13
CA THR A 1040 4.26 -28.82 50.54
C THR A 1040 5.75 -29.10 50.76
N ILE A 1041 6.38 -28.42 51.72
CA ILE A 1041 7.82 -28.52 52.02
C ILE A 1041 8.22 -29.93 52.50
N ASP A 1042 7.35 -30.57 53.28
CA ASP A 1042 7.48 -31.97 53.70
C ASP A 1042 7.07 -32.91 52.54
N GLU A 1043 8.00 -33.76 52.10
CA GLU A 1043 7.78 -34.69 50.99
C GLU A 1043 6.83 -35.85 51.33
N GLU A 1044 6.64 -36.18 52.61
CA GLU A 1044 5.73 -37.26 53.05
C GLU A 1044 4.28 -36.77 53.18
N GLN A 1045 4.08 -35.46 53.34
CA GLN A 1045 2.76 -34.81 53.36
C GLN A 1045 2.35 -34.23 51.99
N ARG A 1046 3.30 -34.10 51.05
CA ARG A 1046 3.06 -33.59 49.68
C ARG A 1046 2.15 -34.53 48.89
N LEU A 1047 1.22 -33.96 48.12
CA LEU A 1047 0.31 -34.74 47.26
C LEU A 1047 1.09 -35.59 46.26
N THR A 1048 0.84 -36.91 46.24
CA THR A 1048 1.25 -37.78 45.13
C THR A 1048 0.34 -37.56 43.92
N ALA A 1049 0.82 -37.82 42.70
CA ALA A 1049 0.03 -37.65 41.47
C ALA A 1049 -1.32 -38.38 41.51
N LYS A 1050 -1.36 -39.57 42.13
CA LYS A 1050 -2.59 -40.35 42.33
C LYS A 1050 -3.59 -39.67 43.27
N GLN A 1051 -3.15 -39.10 44.40
CA GLN A 1051 -4.03 -38.32 45.29
C GLN A 1051 -4.47 -37.02 44.61
N ALA A 1052 -3.56 -36.38 43.88
CA ALA A 1052 -3.78 -35.13 43.17
C ALA A 1052 -4.90 -35.26 42.12
N LEU A 1053 -4.88 -36.33 41.29
CA LEU A 1053 -5.96 -36.65 40.33
C LEU A 1053 -7.33 -36.89 41.00
N HIS A 1054 -7.36 -37.27 42.28
CA HIS A 1054 -8.60 -37.49 43.03
C HIS A 1054 -9.13 -36.23 43.74
N MET A 1055 -8.38 -35.12 43.72
CA MET A 1055 -8.79 -33.87 44.38
C MET A 1055 -10.09 -33.29 43.81
N PRO A 1056 -10.92 -32.61 44.63
CA PRO A 1056 -12.18 -31.99 44.19
C PRO A 1056 -12.07 -30.96 43.06
N TRP A 1057 -10.86 -30.56 42.66
CA TRP A 1057 -10.64 -29.73 41.47
C TRP A 1057 -11.00 -30.49 40.18
N PHE A 1058 -10.65 -31.78 40.10
CA PHE A 1058 -10.94 -32.63 38.93
C PHE A 1058 -12.14 -33.57 39.15
N THR A 1059 -12.41 -33.99 40.39
CA THR A 1059 -13.43 -35.01 40.70
C THR A 1059 -14.83 -34.48 41.04
N HIS A 1060 -15.04 -33.16 41.03
CA HIS A 1060 -16.33 -32.59 41.41
C HIS A 1060 -17.48 -33.07 40.50
N PRO A 1061 -18.60 -33.61 41.06
CA PRO A 1061 -19.66 -34.25 40.26
C PRO A 1061 -20.23 -33.41 39.12
N PHE A 1062 -20.25 -32.08 39.25
CA PHE A 1062 -20.79 -31.17 38.24
C PHE A 1062 -19.90 -31.02 36.98
N TYR A 1063 -18.57 -31.19 37.11
CA TYR A 1063 -17.61 -30.96 36.01
C TYR A 1063 -16.75 -32.19 35.67
N LYS A 1064 -16.80 -33.25 36.47
CA LYS A 1064 -15.99 -34.46 36.26
C LYS A 1064 -16.21 -35.05 34.86
N ALA A 1065 -17.46 -35.09 34.40
CA ALA A 1065 -17.81 -35.59 33.07
C ALA A 1065 -17.14 -34.76 31.95
N ASP A 1066 -17.12 -33.43 32.09
CA ASP A 1066 -16.51 -32.53 31.11
C ASP A 1066 -14.98 -32.66 31.11
N PHE A 1067 -14.34 -32.73 32.30
CA PHE A 1067 -12.91 -32.99 32.41
C PHE A 1067 -12.48 -34.36 31.89
N ASP A 1068 -13.34 -35.38 32.00
CA ASP A 1068 -13.09 -36.70 31.42
C ASP A 1068 -13.29 -36.70 29.91
N ALA A 1069 -14.35 -36.07 29.40
CA ALA A 1069 -14.60 -35.91 27.97
C ALA A 1069 -13.51 -35.09 27.26
N ALA A 1070 -13.07 -33.97 27.87
CA ALA A 1070 -11.97 -33.15 27.35
C ALA A 1070 -10.64 -33.94 27.29
N TYR A 1071 -10.36 -34.78 28.28
CA TYR A 1071 -9.17 -35.65 28.27
C TYR A 1071 -9.26 -36.73 27.18
N GLN A 1072 -10.42 -37.40 27.05
CA GLN A 1072 -10.64 -38.37 25.97
C GLN A 1072 -10.55 -37.73 24.58
N HIS A 1073 -11.07 -36.51 24.40
CA HIS A 1073 -10.95 -35.75 23.16
C HIS A 1073 -9.49 -35.39 22.84
N ALA A 1074 -8.70 -34.96 23.83
CA ALA A 1074 -7.28 -34.67 23.66
C ALA A 1074 -6.52 -35.90 23.13
N ILE A 1075 -6.72 -37.07 23.74
CA ILE A 1075 -5.95 -38.29 23.42
C ILE A 1075 -6.51 -39.09 22.23
N ALA A 1076 -7.67 -38.73 21.67
CA ALA A 1076 -8.39 -39.50 20.64
C ALA A 1076 -7.59 -39.81 19.36
N GLY A 1077 -6.58 -38.98 19.04
CA GLY A 1077 -5.69 -39.20 17.88
C GLY A 1077 -4.42 -40.01 18.17
N TRP A 1078 -4.13 -40.33 19.44
CA TRP A 1078 -2.94 -41.10 19.81
C TRP A 1078 -3.13 -42.60 19.59
N GLN A 1079 -2.02 -43.33 19.40
CA GLN A 1079 -1.99 -44.78 19.29
C GLN A 1079 -0.86 -45.33 20.17
N PRO A 1080 -1.07 -46.41 20.94
CA PRO A 1080 0.00 -47.02 21.74
C PRO A 1080 1.15 -47.52 20.87
N ASN A 1081 2.39 -47.17 21.25
CA ASN A 1081 3.58 -47.78 20.66
C ASN A 1081 3.56 -49.29 20.87
N ARG A 1082 3.81 -50.04 19.79
CA ARG A 1082 4.12 -51.48 19.88
C ARG A 1082 5.60 -51.62 20.23
N PHE A 1083 5.91 -52.39 21.26
CA PHE A 1083 7.29 -52.66 21.66
C PHE A 1083 7.95 -53.62 20.64
N ASP A 1084 8.55 -53.05 19.59
CA ASP A 1084 9.37 -53.77 18.62
C ASP A 1084 10.74 -54.10 19.22
N SER A 1085 11.21 -55.34 19.04
CA SER A 1085 12.55 -55.77 19.49
C SER A 1085 13.69 -55.05 18.76
N ASN A 1086 13.43 -54.49 17.57
CA ASN A 1086 14.41 -53.84 16.71
C ASN A 1086 14.41 -52.29 16.84
N LEU A 1087 13.96 -51.76 17.99
CA LEU A 1087 13.88 -50.31 18.23
C LEU A 1087 15.26 -49.61 18.20
N VAL A 1088 16.35 -50.32 18.49
CA VAL A 1088 17.73 -49.83 18.33
C VAL A 1088 18.42 -50.58 17.20
N GLU A 1089 19.13 -49.85 16.35
CA GLU A 1089 19.89 -50.38 15.22
C GLU A 1089 21.29 -49.75 15.20
N HIS A 1090 22.33 -50.56 15.00
CA HIS A 1090 23.70 -50.09 14.89
C HIS A 1090 24.16 -50.18 13.44
N ILE A 1091 24.65 -49.06 12.89
CA ILE A 1091 25.14 -48.96 11.51
C ILE A 1091 26.59 -48.49 11.55
N ASP A 1092 27.51 -49.35 11.10
CA ASP A 1092 28.91 -48.97 10.93
C ASP A 1092 29.06 -48.09 9.68
N THR A 1093 29.71 -46.94 9.84
CA THR A 1093 29.94 -45.92 8.81
C THR A 1093 31.43 -45.63 8.59
N THR A 1094 32.32 -46.36 9.27
CA THR A 1094 33.76 -46.05 9.42
C THR A 1094 34.50 -45.97 8.09
N GLU A 1095 34.20 -46.83 7.11
CA GLU A 1095 34.81 -46.74 5.78
C GLU A 1095 34.32 -45.54 4.96
N ALA A 1096 33.04 -45.17 5.07
CA ALA A 1096 32.46 -44.08 4.29
C ALA A 1096 32.97 -42.73 4.82
N VAL A 1097 32.82 -42.56 6.14
CA VAL A 1097 33.89 -42.19 7.07
C VAL A 1097 35.20 -41.66 6.46
N GLU A 1098 36.20 -42.53 6.49
CA GLU A 1098 37.58 -42.29 6.08
C GLU A 1098 37.73 -41.85 4.62
N ARG A 1099 36.94 -42.43 3.69
CA ARG A 1099 37.03 -42.10 2.26
C ARG A 1099 36.75 -40.61 2.01
N ALA A 1100 35.67 -40.08 2.59
CA ALA A 1100 35.34 -38.67 2.46
C ALA A 1100 36.45 -37.77 3.05
N GLN A 1101 37.00 -38.13 4.21
CA GLN A 1101 38.11 -37.39 4.83
C GLN A 1101 39.39 -37.39 3.96
N GLN A 1102 39.67 -38.47 3.23
CA GLN A 1102 40.81 -38.53 2.28
C GLN A 1102 40.60 -37.61 1.06
N GLU A 1103 39.38 -37.53 0.52
CA GLU A 1103 39.04 -36.64 -0.60
C GLU A 1103 39.03 -35.16 -0.18
N SER A 1104 38.45 -34.87 0.98
CA SER A 1104 38.47 -33.55 1.65
C SER A 1104 39.90 -33.04 1.87
N ARG A 1105 40.84 -33.93 2.24
CA ARG A 1105 42.28 -33.63 2.38
C ARG A 1105 42.99 -33.36 1.05
N ARG A 1106 42.61 -34.02 -0.04
CA ARG A 1106 43.15 -33.75 -1.40
C ARG A 1106 42.72 -32.36 -1.90
N SER A 1107 41.46 -31.99 -1.71
CA SER A 1107 40.91 -30.69 -2.14
C SER A 1107 41.64 -29.50 -1.47
N LYS A 1108 41.87 -29.58 -0.16
CA LYS A 1108 42.46 -28.49 0.65
C LYS A 1108 43.95 -28.19 0.35
N HIS A 1109 44.63 -28.98 -0.49
CA HIS A 1109 46.03 -28.74 -0.87
C HIS A 1109 46.21 -27.71 -2.01
N PHE A 1110 45.15 -27.29 -2.70
CA PHE A 1110 45.26 -26.40 -3.88
C PHE A 1110 45.06 -24.90 -3.60
N THR A 1111 44.77 -24.51 -2.34
CA THR A 1111 44.26 -23.17 -1.99
C THR A 1111 45.08 -22.44 -0.91
N SER A 1112 46.42 -22.54 -0.95
CA SER A 1112 47.30 -21.61 -0.22
C SER A 1112 48.52 -21.16 -1.03
N GLY A 1113 48.39 -20.03 -1.74
CA GLY A 1113 49.49 -19.42 -2.50
C GLY A 1113 49.11 -18.03 -3.03
N LYS A 1114 49.67 -16.97 -2.45
CA LYS A 1114 49.46 -15.58 -2.92
C LYS A 1114 50.46 -15.25 -4.03
N ALA A 1115 49.98 -15.00 -5.25
CA ALA A 1115 50.76 -14.39 -6.32
C ALA A 1115 49.92 -13.38 -7.14
N THR A 1116 50.25 -12.10 -6.95
CA THR A 1116 50.02 -10.91 -7.81
C THR A 1116 49.20 -11.02 -9.10
N PHE A 1117 48.18 -10.16 -9.21
CA PHE A 1117 47.49 -9.76 -10.44
C PHE A 1117 48.41 -9.05 -11.46
N ARG A 1118 48.25 -9.32 -12.76
CA ARG A 1118 47.91 -8.32 -13.82
C ARG A 1118 47.59 -9.01 -15.17
N PRO A 1119 46.91 -8.34 -16.13
CA PRO A 1119 46.04 -9.01 -17.12
C PRO A 1119 46.63 -9.15 -18.53
N PHE A 1120 46.05 -10.07 -19.31
CA PHE A 1120 46.14 -10.15 -20.77
C PHE A 1120 44.78 -10.62 -21.37
N PRO A 1121 44.52 -10.47 -22.69
CA PRO A 1121 43.16 -10.25 -23.20
C PRO A 1121 42.66 -11.40 -24.10
N ASN A 1122 41.52 -11.19 -24.76
CA ASN A 1122 41.04 -12.01 -25.88
C ASN A 1122 42.13 -12.18 -26.96
N VAL A 1123 42.30 -13.40 -27.48
CA VAL A 1123 42.29 -13.76 -28.92
C VAL A 1123 42.53 -15.27 -29.09
N LEU A 1124 41.93 -15.87 -30.12
CA LEU A 1124 42.09 -17.28 -30.51
C LEU A 1124 43.37 -17.46 -31.37
N HIS A 1125 43.99 -18.66 -31.38
CA HIS A 1125 43.95 -19.59 -32.55
C HIS A 1125 44.93 -20.79 -32.53
N THR A 1126 44.34 -22.00 -32.71
CA THR A 1126 44.75 -23.17 -33.52
C THR A 1126 46.21 -23.64 -33.70
N ALA A 1127 46.40 -24.96 -33.57
CA ALA A 1127 47.21 -25.82 -34.45
C ALA A 1127 46.72 -27.29 -34.37
N ARG A 1128 46.80 -28.19 -35.39
CA ARG A 1128 46.98 -28.08 -36.85
C ARG A 1128 46.70 -29.45 -37.52
N ARG A 1129 45.95 -29.49 -38.64
CA ARG A 1129 45.79 -30.53 -39.71
C ARG A 1129 44.36 -30.37 -40.27
N GLY A 1130 44.07 -30.39 -41.57
CA GLY A 1130 44.89 -30.40 -42.78
C GLY A 1130 43.97 -30.48 -44.02
N ARG A 1131 44.25 -29.67 -45.05
CA ARG A 1131 43.58 -29.62 -46.39
C ARG A 1131 43.44 -31.02 -47.05
N VAL A 1132 42.55 -31.27 -48.02
CA VAL A 1132 42.24 -30.53 -49.27
C VAL A 1132 40.74 -30.56 -49.64
N ASP A 1133 40.36 -29.67 -50.56
CA ASP A 1133 39.05 -29.35 -51.14
C ASP A 1133 38.46 -30.42 -52.12
N VAL A 1134 37.36 -30.04 -52.80
CA VAL A 1134 36.73 -30.57 -54.04
C VAL A 1134 35.38 -31.31 -53.86
N THR A 1135 34.59 -31.23 -54.94
CA THR A 1135 33.15 -31.21 -55.16
C THR A 1135 32.41 -32.58 -55.20
N ASP A 1136 31.11 -32.49 -55.53
CA ASP A 1136 30.26 -33.47 -56.21
C ASP A 1136 29.68 -34.71 -55.46
N GLU A 1137 28.34 -34.70 -55.37
CA GLU A 1137 27.40 -35.63 -56.03
C GLU A 1137 27.52 -37.19 -55.90
N LEU A 1138 26.36 -37.85 -56.11
CA LEU A 1138 26.15 -39.27 -56.47
C LEU A 1138 26.29 -40.40 -55.41
N HIS A 1139 25.10 -40.86 -54.97
CA HIS A 1139 24.62 -42.27 -54.97
C HIS A 1139 25.17 -43.41 -54.05
N ALA A 1140 24.17 -44.21 -53.61
CA ALA A 1140 24.13 -45.68 -53.45
C ALA A 1140 24.82 -46.41 -52.27
N SER A 1141 24.00 -46.98 -51.37
CA SER A 1141 23.56 -48.42 -51.33
C SER A 1141 24.42 -49.51 -51.99
N PRO A 1142 24.33 -50.81 -51.60
CA PRO A 1142 23.19 -51.48 -50.93
C PRO A 1142 23.58 -52.35 -49.69
N ALA A 1143 22.66 -52.93 -48.91
CA ALA A 1143 21.99 -54.27 -49.03
C ALA A 1143 21.93 -54.88 -47.60
N HIS A 1144 21.13 -55.86 -47.15
CA HIS A 1144 19.90 -56.62 -47.51
C HIS A 1144 19.66 -57.60 -46.31
N LEU A 1145 18.53 -58.25 -45.95
CA LEU A 1145 17.08 -58.39 -46.26
C LEU A 1145 16.48 -59.11 -45.00
N SER A 1146 15.18 -59.24 -44.68
CA SER A 1146 13.87 -58.74 -45.17
C SER A 1146 12.79 -58.99 -44.08
N ASP A 1147 11.60 -58.37 -44.20
CA ASP A 1147 10.28 -59.04 -44.26
C ASP A 1147 9.11 -58.02 -44.15
N THR A 1148 7.88 -58.40 -44.54
CA THR A 1148 6.76 -57.48 -44.88
C THR A 1148 5.45 -57.80 -44.13
N PRO A 1149 4.50 -56.85 -44.07
CA PRO A 1149 3.24 -56.99 -44.85
C PRO A 1149 2.68 -55.66 -45.45
N PRO A 1150 1.58 -55.68 -46.26
CA PRO A 1150 1.24 -54.58 -47.19
C PRO A 1150 -0.17 -53.91 -46.88
N PRO A 1151 -1.00 -53.36 -47.81
CA PRO A 1151 -1.51 -51.98 -47.67
C PRO A 1151 -3.05 -51.77 -47.80
N PRO A 1152 -3.57 -50.52 -47.67
CA PRO A 1152 -4.93 -50.12 -48.09
C PRO A 1152 -4.98 -49.37 -49.47
N PRO A 1153 -6.16 -49.24 -50.12
CA PRO A 1153 -6.28 -48.88 -51.54
C PRO A 1153 -6.59 -47.40 -51.88
N GLN A 1154 -6.59 -47.10 -53.18
CA GLN A 1154 -6.90 -45.80 -53.80
C GLN A 1154 -8.40 -45.56 -54.04
N TYR A 1155 -8.78 -44.31 -54.32
CA TYR A 1155 -9.80 -43.99 -55.35
C TYR A 1155 -9.48 -42.67 -56.10
N ARG A 1156 -9.58 -42.73 -57.43
CA ARG A 1156 -9.77 -41.64 -58.43
C ARG A 1156 -11.09 -41.98 -59.17
N SER A 1157 -11.74 -41.19 -60.01
CA SER A 1157 -11.56 -39.87 -60.66
C SER A 1157 -12.94 -39.16 -60.67
N SER A 1158 -13.33 -38.13 -61.45
CA SER A 1158 -12.83 -37.48 -62.68
C SER A 1158 -13.49 -36.10 -62.88
N SER A 1159 -12.79 -35.23 -63.64
CA SER A 1159 -13.16 -34.18 -64.64
C SER A 1159 -14.64 -33.72 -64.87
N GLU A 1160 -14.94 -32.61 -65.56
CA GLU A 1160 -14.24 -31.77 -66.58
C GLU A 1160 -14.51 -30.25 -66.39
N GLU A 1161 -13.60 -29.39 -66.90
CA GLU A 1161 -13.73 -28.12 -67.69
C GLU A 1161 -14.78 -27.01 -67.26
N GLN A 1162 -14.67 -25.69 -67.58
CA GLN A 1162 -14.07 -24.99 -68.74
C GLN A 1162 -13.88 -23.44 -68.50
N GLU A 1163 -12.91 -22.83 -69.21
CA GLU A 1163 -12.78 -21.44 -69.78
C GLU A 1163 -13.06 -20.08 -69.04
N THR A 1164 -11.96 -19.33 -68.84
CA THR A 1164 -11.63 -17.91 -69.24
C THR A 1164 -12.53 -16.66 -69.08
N LEU A 1165 -11.96 -15.66 -68.37
CA LEU A 1165 -11.77 -14.21 -68.70
C LEU A 1165 -12.93 -13.19 -68.95
N ASP A 1166 -12.70 -11.98 -68.39
CA ASP A 1166 -13.14 -10.61 -68.75
C ASP A 1166 -14.64 -10.34 -69.10
N SER A 1167 -15.37 -9.48 -68.36
CA SER A 1167 -15.16 -8.02 -68.36
C SER A 1167 -16.26 -7.21 -67.60
N ILE A 1168 -15.90 -5.98 -67.19
CA ILE A 1168 -16.74 -4.75 -67.02
C ILE A 1168 -18.15 -4.84 -66.37
N ALA A 1169 -18.31 -4.24 -65.18
CA ALA A 1169 -19.49 -3.42 -64.79
C ALA A 1169 -19.22 -2.54 -63.54
N GLN A 1170 -20.04 -1.51 -63.31
CA GLN A 1170 -19.99 -0.58 -62.17
C GLN A 1170 -21.21 -0.77 -61.22
N PRO A 1171 -21.34 -0.06 -60.06
CA PRO A 1171 -22.10 -0.57 -58.91
C PRO A 1171 -23.60 -0.20 -58.89
N PRO A 1172 -24.40 -0.85 -58.00
CA PRO A 1172 -25.70 -0.35 -57.57
C PRO A 1172 -25.59 0.70 -56.44
N ASP A 1173 -26.59 1.58 -56.36
CA ASP A 1173 -26.61 2.79 -55.51
C ASP A 1173 -27.59 2.70 -54.31
N ILE A 1174 -27.50 3.69 -53.44
CA ILE A 1174 -28.26 3.98 -52.21
C ILE A 1174 -29.80 3.83 -52.35
N SER A 1175 -30.48 3.28 -51.33
CA SER A 1175 -31.55 3.98 -50.58
C SER A 1175 -32.29 3.13 -49.54
N ARG A 1176 -32.92 3.82 -48.57
CA ARG A 1176 -33.81 3.34 -47.49
C ARG A 1176 -33.06 2.55 -46.40
N PHE A 1177 -33.22 2.86 -45.10
CA PHE A 1177 -34.38 3.44 -44.42
C PHE A 1177 -34.17 4.85 -43.84
N ARG A 1178 -35.30 5.50 -43.54
CA ARG A 1178 -35.41 6.79 -42.85
C ARG A 1178 -36.34 6.62 -41.64
N ASP A 1179 -36.12 7.48 -40.65
CA ASP A 1179 -37.07 8.01 -39.65
C ASP A 1179 -38.04 7.05 -38.95
N PHE A 1180 -38.00 7.04 -37.61
CA PHE A 1180 -39.18 7.42 -36.82
C PHE A 1180 -38.78 7.84 -35.40
N SER A 1181 -39.21 9.04 -35.00
CA SER A 1181 -39.12 9.56 -33.64
C SER A 1181 -40.51 9.83 -33.07
N THR A 1182 -40.63 9.71 -31.74
CA THR A 1182 -41.58 10.41 -30.86
C THR A 1182 -43.02 10.67 -31.32
N LEU A 1183 -43.99 10.19 -30.52
CA LEU A 1183 -45.03 11.05 -29.94
C LEU A 1183 -45.71 10.34 -28.75
N ALA A 1184 -46.40 11.11 -27.90
CA ALA A 1184 -47.11 10.63 -26.71
C ALA A 1184 -48.36 11.49 -26.45
N THR A 1185 -49.40 10.92 -25.81
CA THR A 1185 -50.34 11.59 -24.85
C THR A 1185 -51.57 10.72 -24.52
N GLN A 1186 -51.87 10.58 -23.21
CA GLN A 1186 -53.21 10.58 -22.55
C GLN A 1186 -54.25 9.49 -22.99
N GLU A 1187 -55.38 9.19 -22.33
CA GLU A 1187 -56.24 9.88 -21.34
C GLU A 1187 -56.90 8.96 -20.26
N THR A 1188 -57.25 9.58 -19.11
CA THR A 1188 -58.42 9.37 -18.17
C THR A 1188 -58.84 8.03 -17.52
N PHE A 1189 -58.83 8.05 -16.16
CA PHE A 1189 -59.91 7.73 -15.17
C PHE A 1189 -60.82 6.48 -15.22
N ASP A 1190 -60.98 5.83 -14.04
CA ASP A 1190 -62.23 5.91 -13.23
C ASP A 1190 -61.96 5.71 -11.71
N ARG A 1191 -63.00 5.68 -10.85
CA ARG A 1191 -62.98 5.83 -9.38
C ARG A 1191 -63.76 4.74 -8.60
N SER A 1192 -63.63 4.81 -7.27
CA SER A 1192 -64.40 4.10 -6.21
C SER A 1192 -63.92 2.66 -5.91
N GLN A 1193 -64.09 2.11 -4.70
CA GLN A 1193 -64.88 2.55 -3.52
C GLN A 1193 -64.03 2.73 -2.25
N ALA A 1194 -64.65 3.23 -1.17
CA ALA A 1194 -64.06 3.35 0.16
C ALA A 1194 -65.05 2.90 1.25
N VAL A 1195 -64.55 2.33 2.36
CA VAL A 1195 -65.31 1.96 3.58
C VAL A 1195 -64.50 2.35 4.82
N SER A 1196 -65.15 2.54 5.97
CA SER A 1196 -64.70 3.41 7.07
C SER A 1196 -64.15 2.74 8.35
N LEU A 1197 -63.38 3.55 9.09
CA LEU A 1197 -62.96 3.49 10.50
C LEU A 1197 -64.16 3.55 11.51
N PRO A 1198 -63.98 3.58 12.87
CA PRO A 1198 -62.86 3.18 13.76
C PRO A 1198 -63.34 2.25 14.95
N PRO A 1199 -63.12 2.54 16.26
CA PRO A 1199 -61.99 2.10 17.09
C PRO A 1199 -62.38 1.24 18.31
N ASN A 1200 -61.38 0.79 19.11
CA ASN A 1200 -61.54 0.77 20.57
C ASN A 1200 -60.19 0.79 21.33
N ALA A 1201 -60.21 1.10 22.63
CA ALA A 1201 -59.03 1.24 23.49
C ALA A 1201 -59.24 0.56 24.86
N GLY A 1202 -58.15 0.15 25.54
CA GLY A 1202 -58.21 -0.38 26.90
C GLY A 1202 -56.90 -0.96 27.46
N THR A 1203 -56.44 -0.37 28.56
CA THR A 1203 -55.70 -0.95 29.72
C THR A 1203 -55.30 -2.45 29.68
N GLY A 1204 -54.11 -2.88 30.14
CA GLY A 1204 -53.01 -2.21 30.86
C GLY A 1204 -52.18 -3.23 31.70
N ILE A 1205 -51.41 -2.74 32.68
CA ILE A 1205 -50.69 -3.49 33.76
C ILE A 1205 -49.23 -3.97 33.48
N ILE A 1206 -48.33 -3.25 34.17
CA ILE A 1206 -46.90 -3.37 34.54
C ILE A 1206 -46.67 -4.52 35.59
N PRO A 1207 -45.47 -5.08 35.98
CA PRO A 1207 -44.04 -4.75 35.72
C PRO A 1207 -43.02 -5.94 35.45
N ARG A 1208 -41.75 -5.55 35.17
CA ARG A 1208 -40.45 -6.13 35.65
C ARG A 1208 -40.08 -7.62 35.38
N ARG A 1209 -38.91 -7.79 34.74
CA ARG A 1209 -37.63 -8.01 35.46
C ARG A 1209 -36.39 -7.62 34.64
N GLN A 1210 -35.37 -7.08 35.30
CA GLN A 1210 -34.01 -6.88 34.77
C GLN A 1210 -33.09 -8.03 35.22
N LYS A 1211 -32.05 -8.33 34.43
CA LYS A 1211 -30.62 -8.41 34.81
C LYS A 1211 -29.80 -8.54 33.51
N LEU A 1212 -28.76 -7.73 33.28
CA LEU A 1212 -27.37 -7.90 33.74
C LEU A 1212 -26.76 -9.25 33.31
N LEU A 1213 -25.82 -9.26 32.36
CA LEU A 1213 -24.37 -8.96 32.52
C LEU A 1213 -23.62 -10.12 33.21
N ARG A 1214 -22.85 -10.90 32.45
CA ARG A 1214 -21.47 -10.59 32.04
C ARG A 1214 -21.07 -11.44 30.83
#